data_AF-A0A0G1TBH5-F1
#
_entry.id   AF-A0A0G1TBH5-F1
#
_cell.length_a   1.000
_cell.length_b   1.000
_cell.length_c   1.000
_cell.angle_alpha   90.00
_cell.angle_beta   90.00
_cell.angle_gamma   90.00
#
_symmetry.space_group_name_H-M   'P 1'
#
loop_
_entity.id
_entity.type
_entity.pdbx_description
1 polymer ?
#
loop_
_entity_poly.entity_id
_entity_poly.type
_entity_poly.pdbx_seq_one_letter_code
_entity_poly.pdbx_strand_id
1 'polypeptide(L)'
;MKKRAEKKQTSKETGMKRQRKDKRNGFDSRLNFLIDQDQKIPKIKVPDLTSDNPYVVKVADSSNPRLMVINSPLIGALPQENPHTDPFKNALHIAEVKNADAIIIAGNLIYFITQQYGSTYPYKAQASGIPTNPKILNEAYPKSVIEDSGDIETRVEKGKPVFMPVRTRLDLVLDMVKKEFVDASDKPVYSGPLLITFGSIEEALAMQHTNERLRIDVQRERTYAQRKIKELYRELAAEKKLKAEANSEKIEKVEREIEDFRTYEQFAIMGNVAPDHINRTTDSMISYIIWRYEKDIPNAKVISIGDAYLKAGNKLIEVTYEKSGESLNDGFAGKIRDVTYSRIKNNPGSSIPDVILGAGLNPTFRNLLISHRVREREATLEDVKLCHAIQLTTCINDGLYREVARKRVRVKDDLTRLAKSDSFTAGVLWIEWINDIFSPEFWSGECLVNEKNFENEASLRTMVTYGALLHERLYFLKEGCTHYGARYMATYPSPNDSKGRYIKLHYQVALEMLNKLKAPIAGYQHDGDACHWINYETWKEEHDDWIGLEDFTRELTRLETLGVPFEERIKKLKMTAIMNDIRSGIINPEKQLPQYVLSLEPYLDFWAGIIEYCRDNGIEFRGKFSAIVQGRGNHNEHSFPKGSKVEFSEAKLIRSDMVANLFKKYPSLSDLIEKNFTAPHMGKLGFANGVMAVIPDKKKRGLGKDDFMLQQDFYSYAVKMKHKQGSSKSKDNMSNMLRAFAKQGTANAYEAGRMTVNLAGDDHFGGLAITRNAFHFKTGCQTFENEFGKRFDFPEQNLFSGIWSVPIGGPSRGPLSWVFLDYGLLRKYANAPFPIDRAKLFRGALALESTNKKGNKPSK
;
A
#
# COMPACT_ATOMS: atom_id res chain seq x y z
N MET A 1 12.25 -69.10 63.38
CA MET A 1 11.32 -67.95 63.21
C MET A 1 12.04 -66.63 62.85
N LYS A 2 12.95 -66.61 61.86
CA LYS A 2 13.72 -65.40 61.49
C LYS A 2 13.93 -65.26 59.96
N LYS A 3 12.84 -65.32 59.17
CA LYS A 3 12.90 -65.10 57.71
C LYS A 3 11.72 -64.33 57.10
N ARG A 4 10.94 -63.58 57.91
CA ARG A 4 9.74 -62.86 57.43
C ARG A 4 9.76 -61.33 57.61
N ALA A 5 10.84 -60.74 58.13
CA ALA A 5 10.91 -59.30 58.41
C ALA A 5 11.58 -58.45 57.32
N GLU A 6 12.46 -59.02 56.47
CA GLU A 6 13.27 -58.21 55.53
C GLU A 6 12.58 -57.90 54.19
N LYS A 7 11.41 -58.50 53.88
CA LYS A 7 10.71 -58.28 52.60
C LYS A 7 9.66 -57.15 52.61
N LYS A 8 9.43 -56.48 53.76
CA LYS A 8 8.41 -55.41 53.88
C LYS A 8 8.97 -53.97 53.89
N GLN A 9 10.29 -53.80 53.98
CA GLN A 9 10.91 -52.46 54.02
C GLN A 9 11.35 -51.95 52.63
N THR A 10 11.71 -52.85 51.71
CA THR A 10 12.15 -52.50 50.34
C THR A 10 11.03 -52.12 49.37
N SER A 11 9.76 -52.47 49.65
CA SER A 11 8.61 -52.08 48.81
C SER A 11 8.02 -50.71 49.15
N LYS A 12 8.20 -50.21 50.39
CA LYS A 12 7.75 -48.87 50.80
C LYS A 12 8.67 -47.74 50.28
N GLU A 13 9.99 -47.98 50.23
CA GLU A 13 10.93 -46.98 49.71
C GLU A 13 10.88 -46.83 48.18
N THR A 14 10.63 -47.91 47.45
CA THR A 14 10.43 -47.86 45.99
C THR A 14 9.08 -47.24 45.62
N GLY A 15 8.02 -47.47 46.42
CA GLY A 15 6.72 -46.81 46.26
C GLY A 15 6.74 -45.30 46.58
N MET A 16 7.45 -44.87 47.63
CA MET A 16 7.60 -43.44 47.95
C MET A 16 8.52 -42.69 46.98
N LYS A 17 9.56 -43.33 46.44
CA LYS A 17 10.40 -42.74 45.38
C LYS A 17 9.63 -42.61 44.06
N ARG A 18 8.78 -43.59 43.70
CA ARG A 18 7.86 -43.47 42.54
C ARG A 18 6.82 -42.37 42.74
N GLN A 19 6.12 -42.33 43.89
CA GLN A 19 5.15 -41.26 44.18
C GLN A 19 5.77 -39.86 44.28
N ARG A 20 7.02 -39.71 44.75
CA ARG A 20 7.74 -38.42 44.74
C ARG A 20 8.24 -38.04 43.35
N LYS A 21 8.59 -39.01 42.48
CA LYS A 21 8.95 -38.78 41.09
C LYS A 21 7.71 -38.43 40.25
N ASP A 22 6.59 -39.09 40.50
CA ASP A 22 5.30 -38.81 39.86
C ASP A 22 4.66 -37.49 40.34
N LYS A 23 4.85 -37.10 41.61
CA LYS A 23 4.46 -35.76 42.10
C LYS A 23 5.40 -34.63 41.66
N ARG A 24 6.70 -34.89 41.45
CA ARG A 24 7.60 -33.93 40.78
C ARG A 24 7.23 -33.77 39.31
N ASN A 25 6.97 -34.88 38.61
CA ASN A 25 6.46 -34.86 37.23
C ASN A 25 5.09 -34.18 37.12
N GLY A 26 4.22 -34.25 38.14
CA GLY A 26 2.94 -33.54 38.20
C GLY A 26 3.04 -32.02 38.41
N PHE A 27 4.17 -31.52 38.94
CA PHE A 27 4.43 -30.09 39.09
C PHE A 27 5.27 -29.54 37.91
N ASP A 28 6.15 -30.38 37.34
CA ASP A 28 6.90 -30.08 36.12
C ASP A 28 6.00 -30.13 34.85
N SER A 29 4.96 -30.99 34.82
CA SER A 29 4.01 -31.10 33.70
C SER A 29 2.96 -29.98 33.61
N ARG A 30 2.95 -29.04 34.56
CA ARG A 30 2.00 -27.91 34.57
C ARG A 30 2.53 -26.63 33.96
N LEU A 31 3.69 -26.66 33.29
CA LEU A 31 4.36 -25.44 32.86
C LEU A 31 4.92 -25.46 31.44
N ASN A 32 4.13 -25.99 30.52
CA ASN A 32 4.34 -25.75 29.09
C ASN A 32 3.71 -24.41 28.70
N PHE A 33 4.45 -23.34 28.98
CA PHE A 33 4.04 -22.00 28.59
C PHE A 33 4.37 -21.78 27.11
N LEU A 34 3.32 -21.77 26.27
CA LEU A 34 3.31 -21.66 24.79
C LEU A 34 4.10 -22.73 24.03
N ILE A 35 5.35 -22.99 24.43
CA ILE A 35 6.26 -23.99 23.90
C ILE A 35 6.42 -25.12 24.92
N ASP A 36 6.16 -26.35 24.48
CA ASP A 36 6.47 -27.56 25.23
C ASP A 36 7.99 -27.80 25.22
N GLN A 37 8.63 -28.08 26.37
CA GLN A 37 10.07 -28.39 26.38
C GLN A 37 10.41 -29.66 25.58
N ASP A 38 9.40 -30.51 25.31
CA ASP A 38 9.54 -31.74 24.55
C ASP A 38 9.36 -31.56 23.03
N GLN A 39 8.86 -30.42 22.55
CA GLN A 39 8.78 -30.15 21.10
C GLN A 39 10.16 -29.69 20.59
N LYS A 40 10.78 -30.52 19.74
CA LYS A 40 11.99 -30.13 18.99
C LYS A 40 11.64 -29.05 17.96
N ILE A 41 11.66 -27.79 18.39
CA ILE A 41 11.51 -26.63 17.49
C ILE A 41 12.84 -26.43 16.77
N PRO A 42 12.86 -26.37 15.43
CA PRO A 42 14.08 -26.01 14.72
C PRO A 42 14.50 -24.59 15.08
N LYS A 43 15.80 -24.37 15.31
CA LYS A 43 16.32 -22.99 15.39
C LYS A 43 16.25 -22.40 13.99
N ILE A 44 15.33 -21.46 13.77
CA ILE A 44 15.16 -20.81 12.47
C ILE A 44 15.85 -19.46 12.53
N LYS A 45 16.85 -19.27 11.68
CA LYS A 45 17.46 -17.96 11.46
C LYS A 45 16.72 -17.28 10.30
N VAL A 46 16.11 -16.14 10.57
CA VAL A 46 15.46 -15.32 9.54
C VAL A 46 16.56 -14.73 8.64
N PRO A 47 16.38 -14.74 7.31
CA PRO A 47 17.36 -14.15 6.41
C PRO A 47 17.47 -12.65 6.65
N ASP A 48 18.69 -12.12 6.57
CA ASP A 48 18.96 -10.69 6.60
C ASP A 48 18.83 -10.15 5.17
N LEU A 49 17.70 -9.49 4.91
CA LEU A 49 17.33 -9.01 3.58
C LEU A 49 17.67 -7.52 3.45
N THR A 50 18.42 -7.19 2.41
CA THR A 50 18.80 -5.81 2.06
C THR A 50 18.56 -5.55 0.57
N SER A 51 18.77 -4.31 0.11
CA SER A 51 18.73 -4.00 -1.32
C SER A 51 19.68 -4.87 -2.15
N ASP A 52 20.83 -5.22 -1.56
CA ASP A 52 21.92 -5.94 -2.24
C ASP A 52 21.76 -7.46 -2.08
N ASN A 53 21.03 -7.88 -1.06
CA ASN A 53 20.67 -9.28 -0.79
C ASN A 53 19.13 -9.45 -0.66
N PRO A 54 18.35 -9.21 -1.72
CA PRO A 54 16.91 -9.32 -1.65
C PRO A 54 16.44 -10.78 -1.77
N TYR A 55 15.25 -11.07 -1.24
CA TYR A 55 14.57 -12.34 -1.49
C TYR A 55 14.07 -12.40 -2.93
N VAL A 56 14.56 -13.36 -3.72
CA VAL A 56 14.20 -13.49 -5.13
C VAL A 56 12.87 -14.25 -5.28
N VAL A 57 11.85 -13.54 -5.76
CA VAL A 57 10.54 -14.11 -6.08
C VAL A 57 10.61 -14.78 -7.44
N LYS A 58 10.23 -16.05 -7.52
CA LYS A 58 10.08 -16.75 -8.81
C LYS A 58 8.84 -16.22 -9.51
N VAL A 59 9.03 -15.69 -10.71
CA VAL A 59 7.96 -15.09 -11.53
C VAL A 59 7.88 -15.82 -12.86
N ALA A 60 6.67 -15.98 -13.41
CA ALA A 60 6.45 -16.62 -14.69
C ALA A 60 7.03 -15.81 -15.86
N ASP A 61 6.98 -14.49 -15.76
CA ASP A 61 7.53 -13.55 -16.74
C ASP A 61 8.32 -12.45 -16.03
N SER A 62 9.63 -12.42 -16.22
CA SER A 62 10.52 -11.45 -15.57
C SER A 62 10.26 -9.99 -15.97
N SER A 63 9.63 -9.77 -17.13
CA SER A 63 9.27 -8.43 -17.62
C SER A 63 7.88 -8.00 -17.16
N ASN A 64 7.04 -8.95 -16.72
CA ASN A 64 5.68 -8.72 -16.27
C ASN A 64 5.35 -9.43 -14.94
N PRO A 65 6.11 -9.18 -13.86
CA PRO A 65 5.83 -9.77 -12.56
C PRO A 65 4.45 -9.33 -12.03
N ARG A 66 3.71 -10.27 -11.42
CA ARG A 66 2.36 -10.10 -10.87
C ARG A 66 2.31 -10.54 -9.43
N LEU A 67 2.06 -9.62 -8.51
CA LEU A 67 2.01 -9.93 -7.09
C LEU A 67 0.76 -9.32 -6.46
N MET A 68 0.21 -10.00 -5.46
CA MET A 68 -0.82 -9.42 -4.61
C MET A 68 -0.24 -9.15 -3.22
N VAL A 69 -0.58 -8.00 -2.66
CA VAL A 69 -0.16 -7.56 -1.33
C VAL A 69 -1.39 -7.45 -0.43
N ILE A 70 -1.40 -8.26 0.62
CA ILE A 70 -2.44 -8.25 1.66
C ILE A 70 -1.79 -7.69 2.93
N ASN A 71 -2.25 -6.52 3.37
CA ASN A 71 -1.75 -5.93 4.61
C ASN A 71 -2.64 -6.32 5.78
N SER A 72 -2.02 -6.87 6.83
CA SER A 72 -2.58 -7.13 8.15
C SER A 72 -4.00 -7.75 8.11
N PRO A 73 -4.17 -9.01 7.68
CA PRO A 73 -5.49 -9.67 7.65
C PRO A 73 -6.05 -9.98 9.06
N LEU A 74 -5.21 -9.99 10.10
CA LEU A 74 -5.62 -10.04 11.51
C LEU A 74 -6.52 -11.24 11.88
N ILE A 75 -6.14 -12.43 11.43
CA ILE A 75 -6.86 -13.67 11.69
C ILE A 75 -6.95 -13.92 13.22
N GLY A 76 -8.15 -14.21 13.72
CA GLY A 76 -8.44 -14.30 15.16
C GLY A 76 -9.17 -13.07 15.73
N ALA A 77 -9.33 -12.02 14.93
CA ALA A 77 -10.28 -10.94 15.22
C ALA A 77 -11.72 -11.37 14.90
N LEU A 78 -12.69 -10.46 14.85
CA LEU A 78 -14.12 -10.77 14.73
C LEU A 78 -14.40 -11.77 13.58
N PRO A 79 -15.13 -12.88 13.86
CA PRO A 79 -15.33 -13.95 12.89
C PRO A 79 -16.27 -13.49 11.77
N GLN A 80 -16.04 -14.00 10.56
CA GLN A 80 -16.99 -13.88 9.46
C GLN A 80 -17.96 -15.06 9.50
N GLU A 81 -19.27 -14.78 9.50
CA GLU A 81 -20.30 -15.84 9.47
C GLU A 81 -20.48 -16.42 8.06
N ASN A 82 -20.37 -15.58 7.02
CA ASN A 82 -20.49 -15.98 5.63
C ASN A 82 -19.09 -16.07 4.98
N PRO A 83 -18.67 -17.23 4.44
CA PRO A 83 -17.38 -17.35 3.75
C PRO A 83 -17.25 -16.48 2.50
N HIS A 84 -18.36 -16.12 1.84
CA HIS A 84 -18.36 -15.26 0.65
C HIS A 84 -18.20 -13.77 0.98
N THR A 85 -18.19 -13.40 2.26
CA THR A 85 -17.92 -12.03 2.73
C THR A 85 -16.61 -11.91 3.49
N ASP A 86 -15.77 -12.95 3.46
CA ASP A 86 -14.42 -12.90 4.04
C ASP A 86 -13.45 -12.20 3.07
N PRO A 87 -13.00 -10.97 3.38
CA PRO A 87 -12.18 -10.23 2.45
C PRO A 87 -10.78 -10.83 2.26
N PHE A 88 -10.25 -11.53 3.26
CA PHE A 88 -8.94 -12.17 3.16
C PHE A 88 -9.01 -13.39 2.25
N LYS A 89 -9.97 -14.29 2.49
CA LYS A 89 -10.16 -15.48 1.66
C LYS A 89 -10.53 -15.12 0.22
N ASN A 90 -11.38 -14.12 0.04
CA ASN A 90 -11.74 -13.59 -1.28
C ASN A 90 -10.56 -12.95 -2.01
N ALA A 91 -9.63 -12.31 -1.30
CA ALA A 91 -8.38 -11.84 -1.90
C ALA A 91 -7.53 -13.02 -2.41
N LEU A 92 -7.39 -14.09 -1.62
CA LEU A 92 -6.68 -15.31 -2.07
C LEU A 92 -7.29 -15.89 -3.34
N HIS A 93 -8.63 -15.95 -3.42
CA HIS A 93 -9.33 -16.38 -4.62
C HIS A 93 -9.07 -15.47 -5.84
N ILE A 94 -9.04 -14.14 -5.66
CA ILE A 94 -8.67 -13.20 -6.73
C ILE A 94 -7.27 -13.52 -7.26
N ALA A 95 -6.28 -13.73 -6.37
CA ALA A 95 -4.92 -14.03 -6.79
C ALA A 95 -4.78 -15.35 -7.52
N GLU A 96 -5.51 -16.39 -7.10
CA GLU A 96 -5.53 -17.67 -7.80
C GLU A 96 -6.07 -17.49 -9.23
N VAL A 97 -7.25 -16.88 -9.38
CA VAL A 97 -7.88 -16.75 -10.71
C VAL A 97 -7.13 -15.77 -11.62
N LYS A 98 -6.50 -14.73 -11.07
CA LYS A 98 -5.63 -13.81 -11.83
C LYS A 98 -4.23 -14.38 -12.10
N ASN A 99 -3.89 -15.56 -11.58
CA ASN A 99 -2.58 -16.20 -11.68
C ASN A 99 -1.47 -15.27 -11.17
N ALA A 100 -1.54 -14.87 -9.89
CA ALA A 100 -0.44 -14.19 -9.22
C ALA A 100 0.81 -15.09 -9.22
N ASP A 101 2.01 -14.48 -9.32
CA ASP A 101 3.28 -15.19 -9.15
C ASP A 101 3.57 -15.46 -7.67
N ALA A 102 3.14 -14.55 -6.77
CA ALA A 102 3.21 -14.71 -5.33
C ALA A 102 2.25 -13.74 -4.61
N ILE A 103 1.95 -14.05 -3.36
CA ILE A 103 1.24 -13.14 -2.44
C ILE A 103 2.21 -12.71 -1.34
N ILE A 104 2.23 -11.41 -1.05
CA ILE A 104 2.95 -10.83 0.08
C ILE A 104 1.93 -10.54 1.18
N ILE A 105 2.04 -11.21 2.31
CA ILE A 105 1.31 -10.89 3.53
C ILE A 105 2.20 -9.96 4.34
N ALA A 106 1.84 -8.68 4.33
CA ALA A 106 2.60 -7.62 4.98
C ALA A 106 1.98 -7.25 6.34
N GLY A 107 2.79 -7.17 7.39
CA GLY A 107 2.34 -6.76 8.72
C GLY A 107 1.66 -7.88 9.51
N ASN A 108 0.62 -7.54 10.28
CA ASN A 108 0.05 -8.45 11.29
C ASN A 108 -0.82 -9.56 10.68
N LEU A 109 -0.33 -10.79 10.59
CA LEU A 109 -1.12 -11.92 10.09
C LEU A 109 -2.22 -12.30 11.09
N ILE A 110 -1.89 -12.34 12.38
CA ILE A 110 -2.82 -12.72 13.44
C ILE A 110 -3.27 -11.52 14.28
N TYR A 111 -4.44 -11.66 14.90
CA TYR A 111 -4.87 -10.83 16.01
C TYR A 111 -4.75 -11.59 17.32
N PHE A 112 -3.88 -11.11 18.21
CA PHE A 112 -3.66 -11.72 19.51
C PHE A 112 -3.47 -10.65 20.59
N ILE A 113 -4.27 -10.70 21.66
CA ILE A 113 -4.20 -9.72 22.74
C ILE A 113 -3.04 -10.07 23.67
N THR A 114 -1.92 -9.38 23.51
CA THR A 114 -0.68 -9.62 24.28
C THR A 114 -0.62 -8.87 25.62
N GLN A 115 -1.53 -7.92 25.85
CA GLN A 115 -1.55 -7.13 27.07
C GLN A 115 -2.10 -7.92 28.26
N GLN A 116 -1.60 -7.64 29.47
CA GLN A 116 -2.23 -8.09 30.72
C GLN A 116 -3.55 -7.34 30.94
N TYR A 117 -4.40 -7.89 31.83
CA TYR A 117 -5.68 -7.27 32.13
C TYR A 117 -5.49 -5.85 32.68
N GLY A 118 -6.23 -4.89 32.11
CA GLY A 118 -6.13 -3.48 32.45
C GLY A 118 -7.31 -2.72 31.85
N SER A 119 -7.28 -1.38 31.91
CA SER A 119 -8.40 -0.53 31.50
C SER A 119 -8.73 -0.59 30.00
N THR A 120 -7.82 -1.05 29.16
CA THR A 120 -7.97 -1.23 27.71
C THR A 120 -8.32 -2.67 27.30
N TYR A 121 -8.01 -3.65 28.14
CA TYR A 121 -8.17 -5.08 27.81
C TYR A 121 -9.62 -5.45 27.44
N PRO A 122 -10.67 -5.04 28.17
CA PRO A 122 -12.06 -5.33 27.78
C PRO A 122 -12.44 -4.80 26.40
N TYR A 123 -11.85 -3.67 25.96
CA TYR A 123 -12.10 -3.10 24.64
C TYR A 123 -11.39 -3.89 23.53
N LYS A 124 -10.19 -4.43 23.79
CA LYS A 124 -9.51 -5.31 22.83
C LYS A 124 -10.22 -6.66 22.72
N ALA A 125 -10.66 -7.25 23.84
CA ALA A 125 -11.40 -8.51 23.88
C ALA A 125 -12.70 -8.46 23.05
N GLN A 126 -13.29 -7.28 22.98
CA GLN A 126 -14.48 -6.95 22.20
C GLN A 126 -14.31 -7.03 20.67
N ALA A 127 -13.07 -7.06 20.16
CA ALA A 127 -12.73 -7.25 18.75
C ALA A 127 -12.13 -8.64 18.47
N SER A 128 -11.97 -9.46 19.52
CA SER A 128 -11.46 -10.84 19.43
C SER A 128 -12.58 -11.77 18.99
N GLY A 129 -12.31 -12.58 17.96
CA GLY A 129 -13.23 -13.62 17.50
C GLY A 129 -12.87 -15.03 17.98
N ILE A 130 -11.91 -15.14 18.90
CA ILE A 130 -11.47 -16.44 19.42
C ILE A 130 -12.63 -17.14 20.15
N PRO A 131 -13.09 -18.31 19.67
CA PRO A 131 -14.24 -18.99 20.24
C PRO A 131 -13.89 -19.68 21.57
N THR A 132 -14.88 -19.81 22.44
CA THR A 132 -14.81 -20.75 23.57
C THR A 132 -15.10 -22.15 23.02
N ASN A 133 -14.07 -22.85 22.56
CA ASN A 133 -14.21 -24.23 22.04
C ASN A 133 -14.15 -25.23 23.21
N PRO A 134 -15.28 -25.85 23.60
CA PRO A 134 -15.31 -26.70 24.79
C PRO A 134 -14.46 -27.96 24.63
N LYS A 135 -14.41 -28.55 23.43
CA LYS A 135 -13.59 -29.74 23.15
C LYS A 135 -12.11 -29.50 23.47
N ILE A 136 -11.55 -28.40 22.95
CA ILE A 136 -10.15 -28.05 23.15
C ILE A 136 -9.89 -27.64 24.61
N LEU A 137 -10.83 -26.92 25.23
CA LEU A 137 -10.67 -26.44 26.61
C LEU A 137 -10.84 -27.55 27.65
N ASN A 138 -11.74 -28.51 27.45
CA ASN A 138 -11.91 -29.68 28.31
C ASN A 138 -10.64 -30.53 28.37
N GLU A 139 -9.90 -30.64 27.26
CA GLU A 139 -8.60 -31.33 27.22
C GLU A 139 -7.49 -30.53 27.92
N ALA A 140 -7.53 -29.19 27.84
CA ALA A 140 -6.52 -28.32 28.44
C ALA A 140 -6.69 -28.15 29.97
N TYR A 141 -7.89 -28.35 30.51
CA TYR A 141 -8.17 -28.18 31.93
C TYR A 141 -7.65 -29.35 32.77
N PRO A 142 -7.24 -29.11 34.04
CA PRO A 142 -6.88 -30.21 34.93
C PRO A 142 -8.05 -31.16 35.16
N LYS A 143 -7.84 -32.47 34.98
CA LYS A 143 -8.89 -33.51 35.11
C LYS A 143 -9.71 -33.37 36.41
N SER A 144 -9.03 -33.24 37.55
CA SER A 144 -9.70 -33.09 38.85
C SER A 144 -10.57 -31.83 38.96
N VAL A 145 -10.30 -30.79 38.18
CA VAL A 145 -11.12 -29.56 38.13
C VAL A 145 -12.37 -29.80 37.27
N ILE A 146 -12.25 -30.51 36.15
CA ILE A 146 -13.41 -30.91 35.32
C ILE A 146 -14.33 -31.85 36.12
N GLU A 147 -13.75 -32.84 36.79
CA GLU A 147 -14.47 -33.82 37.62
C GLU A 147 -15.23 -33.15 38.78
N ASP A 148 -14.66 -32.14 39.43
CA ASP A 148 -15.29 -31.41 40.54
C ASP A 148 -16.29 -30.34 40.09
N SER A 149 -15.94 -29.57 39.05
CA SER A 149 -16.64 -28.31 38.74
C SER A 149 -17.52 -28.34 37.48
N GLY A 150 -17.53 -29.46 36.75
CA GLY A 150 -18.19 -29.67 35.47
C GLY A 150 -17.29 -29.34 34.27
N ASP A 151 -17.65 -29.89 33.11
CA ASP A 151 -17.03 -29.55 31.82
C ASP A 151 -17.28 -28.08 31.43
N ILE A 152 -16.61 -27.62 30.38
CA ILE A 152 -16.65 -26.23 29.94
C ILE A 152 -18.08 -25.81 29.54
N GLU A 153 -18.83 -26.69 28.89
CA GLU A 153 -20.23 -26.50 28.53
C GLU A 153 -21.08 -26.21 29.78
N THR A 154 -21.01 -27.10 30.77
CA THR A 154 -21.73 -26.96 32.05
C THR A 154 -21.34 -25.68 32.77
N ARG A 155 -20.08 -25.26 32.68
CA ARG A 155 -19.61 -24.01 33.29
C ARG A 155 -20.19 -22.77 32.59
N VAL A 156 -20.24 -22.77 31.26
CA VAL A 156 -20.85 -21.69 30.47
C VAL A 156 -22.35 -21.58 30.80
N GLU A 157 -23.07 -22.70 30.81
CA GLU A 157 -24.50 -22.74 31.17
C GLU A 157 -24.77 -22.20 32.58
N LYS A 158 -23.88 -22.51 33.54
CA LYS A 158 -23.96 -22.02 34.92
C LYS A 158 -23.45 -20.58 35.10
N GLY A 159 -23.10 -19.87 34.03
CA GLY A 159 -22.54 -18.52 34.09
C GLY A 159 -21.20 -18.43 34.83
N LYS A 160 -20.47 -19.55 34.97
CA LYS A 160 -19.15 -19.57 35.62
C LYS A 160 -18.07 -19.08 34.64
N PRO A 161 -17.02 -18.41 35.15
CA PRO A 161 -15.91 -17.99 34.30
C PRO A 161 -15.19 -19.19 33.70
N VAL A 162 -14.84 -19.05 32.41
CA VAL A 162 -13.96 -19.95 31.67
C VAL A 162 -12.62 -19.25 31.47
N PHE A 163 -11.55 -19.90 31.88
CA PHE A 163 -10.18 -19.42 31.79
C PHE A 163 -9.51 -20.10 30.60
N MET A 164 -9.07 -19.31 29.62
CA MET A 164 -8.38 -19.82 28.46
C MET A 164 -6.87 -19.59 28.62
N PRO A 165 -6.04 -20.66 28.76
CA PRO A 165 -4.60 -20.51 28.82
C PRO A 165 -4.04 -19.83 27.56
N VAL A 166 -2.97 -19.05 27.70
CA VAL A 166 -2.34 -18.31 26.58
C VAL A 166 -1.94 -19.26 25.45
N ARG A 167 -1.41 -20.45 25.77
CA ARG A 167 -1.09 -21.51 24.81
C ARG A 167 -2.32 -21.95 24.02
N THR A 168 -3.38 -22.36 24.71
CA THR A 168 -4.64 -22.77 24.08
C THR A 168 -5.23 -21.67 23.21
N ARG A 169 -5.14 -20.41 23.66
CA ARG A 169 -5.58 -19.26 22.87
C ARG A 169 -4.76 -19.11 21.58
N LEU A 170 -3.44 -19.30 21.63
CA LEU A 170 -2.60 -19.24 20.44
C LEU A 170 -2.88 -20.41 19.51
N ASP A 171 -3.03 -21.63 20.03
CA ASP A 171 -3.36 -22.82 19.23
C ASP A 171 -4.69 -22.63 18.49
N LEU A 172 -5.72 -22.07 19.15
CA LEU A 172 -6.98 -21.72 18.51
C LEU A 172 -6.81 -20.72 17.37
N VAL A 173 -5.98 -19.69 17.55
CA VAL A 173 -5.70 -18.70 16.50
C VAL A 173 -4.93 -19.34 15.33
N LEU A 174 -3.94 -20.20 15.61
CA LEU A 174 -3.19 -20.90 14.58
C LEU A 174 -4.07 -21.91 13.81
N ASP A 175 -5.03 -22.54 14.48
CA ASP A 175 -6.03 -23.40 13.83
C ASP A 175 -6.97 -22.58 12.93
N MET A 176 -7.33 -21.36 13.33
CA MET A 176 -8.07 -20.43 12.48
C MET A 176 -7.23 -20.01 11.26
N VAL A 177 -5.96 -19.66 11.48
CA VAL A 177 -5.01 -19.35 10.40
C VAL A 177 -5.00 -20.48 9.37
N LYS A 178 -4.78 -21.72 9.80
CA LYS A 178 -4.78 -22.88 8.90
C LYS A 178 -6.05 -22.93 8.03
N LYS A 179 -7.23 -22.75 8.64
CA LYS A 179 -8.53 -22.82 7.96
C LYS A 179 -8.75 -21.72 6.92
N GLU A 180 -8.17 -20.53 7.11
CA GLU A 180 -8.33 -19.44 6.14
C GLU A 180 -7.58 -19.69 4.84
N PHE A 181 -6.47 -20.43 4.88
CA PHE A 181 -5.65 -20.73 3.70
C PHE A 181 -6.08 -21.96 2.92
N VAL A 182 -7.04 -22.73 3.43
CA VAL A 182 -7.55 -23.94 2.77
C VAL A 182 -9.06 -23.83 2.46
N ASP A 183 -9.49 -24.53 1.42
CA ASP A 183 -10.88 -24.68 1.07
C ASP A 183 -11.58 -25.77 1.92
N ALA A 184 -12.86 -26.01 1.66
CA ALA A 184 -13.62 -27.05 2.35
C ALA A 184 -13.09 -28.48 2.11
N SER A 185 -12.23 -28.69 1.11
CA SER A 185 -11.58 -29.95 0.77
C SER A 185 -10.13 -30.03 1.31
N ASP A 186 -9.73 -29.13 2.20
CA ASP A 186 -8.36 -29.00 2.75
C ASP A 186 -7.28 -28.74 1.67
N LYS A 187 -7.68 -28.23 0.50
CA LYS A 187 -6.76 -27.80 -0.56
C LYS A 187 -6.42 -26.32 -0.39
N PRO A 188 -5.20 -25.88 -0.77
CA PRO A 188 -4.84 -24.48 -0.71
C PRO A 188 -5.82 -23.61 -1.54
N VAL A 189 -6.31 -22.53 -0.95
CA VAL A 189 -7.13 -21.52 -1.68
C VAL A 189 -6.31 -20.83 -2.77
N TYR A 190 -5.02 -20.65 -2.51
CA TYR A 190 -4.02 -20.16 -3.45
C TYR A 190 -2.89 -21.18 -3.57
N SER A 191 -2.55 -21.55 -4.80
CA SER A 191 -1.60 -22.63 -5.09
C SER A 191 -0.15 -22.16 -5.20
N GLY A 192 0.08 -20.85 -5.33
CA GLY A 192 1.43 -20.27 -5.45
C GLY A 192 2.13 -19.95 -4.12
N PRO A 193 3.32 -19.33 -4.18
CA PRO A 193 4.10 -18.91 -3.02
C PRO A 193 3.44 -17.83 -2.16
N LEU A 194 3.42 -18.03 -0.84
CA LEU A 194 2.98 -17.05 0.16
C LEU A 194 4.21 -16.53 0.93
N LEU A 195 4.47 -15.23 0.85
CA LEU A 195 5.61 -14.58 1.49
C LEU A 195 5.12 -13.74 2.67
N ILE A 196 5.56 -14.07 3.88
CA ILE A 196 5.07 -13.46 5.12
C ILE A 196 6.16 -12.59 5.74
N THR A 197 5.84 -11.36 6.10
CA THR A 197 6.64 -10.51 6.99
C THR A 197 5.92 -10.35 8.32
N PHE A 198 6.65 -10.32 9.45
CA PHE A 198 6.01 -10.10 10.75
C PHE A 198 5.52 -8.65 10.91
N GLY A 199 4.46 -8.49 11.69
CA GLY A 199 4.01 -7.20 12.18
C GLY A 199 4.30 -7.00 13.66
N SER A 200 3.76 -5.91 14.21
CA SER A 200 3.90 -5.54 15.61
C SER A 200 3.26 -6.55 16.58
N ILE A 201 2.21 -7.28 16.16
CA ILE A 201 1.51 -8.25 17.00
C ILE A 201 2.37 -9.51 17.20
N GLU A 202 3.00 -10.02 16.13
CA GLU A 202 3.92 -11.15 16.22
C GLU A 202 5.13 -10.80 17.11
N GLU A 203 5.69 -9.60 16.96
CA GLU A 203 6.77 -9.10 17.81
C GLU A 203 6.32 -8.97 19.28
N ALA A 204 5.15 -8.37 19.52
CA ALA A 204 4.59 -8.24 20.87
C ALA A 204 4.27 -9.60 21.51
N LEU A 205 3.87 -10.60 20.71
CA LEU A 205 3.65 -11.96 21.18
C LEU A 205 4.95 -12.62 21.63
N ALA A 206 6.04 -12.44 20.88
CA ALA A 206 7.37 -12.90 21.27
C ALA A 206 7.82 -12.22 22.58
N MET A 207 7.67 -10.89 22.69
CA MET A 207 8.04 -10.14 23.89
C MET A 207 7.20 -10.52 25.11
N GLN A 208 5.89 -10.70 24.95
CA GLN A 208 5.02 -11.16 26.03
C GLN A 208 5.44 -12.56 26.48
N HIS A 209 5.74 -13.46 25.54
CA HIS A 209 6.19 -14.80 25.88
C HIS A 209 7.46 -14.75 26.73
N THR A 210 8.46 -13.99 26.28
CA THR A 210 9.72 -13.80 27.00
C THR A 210 9.47 -13.28 28.41
N ASN A 211 8.66 -12.23 28.56
CA ASN A 211 8.37 -11.65 29.88
C ASN A 211 7.72 -12.65 30.85
N GLU A 212 6.74 -13.43 30.41
CA GLU A 212 6.09 -14.43 31.26
C GLU A 212 7.03 -15.61 31.57
N ARG A 213 7.86 -16.03 30.61
CA ARG A 213 8.86 -17.08 30.85
C ARG A 213 9.89 -16.65 31.88
N LEU A 214 10.40 -15.42 31.76
CA LEU A 214 11.33 -14.83 32.74
C LEU A 214 10.71 -14.72 34.13
N ARG A 215 9.43 -14.30 34.22
CA ARG A 215 8.71 -14.25 35.49
C ARG A 215 8.64 -15.61 36.16
N ILE A 216 8.35 -16.66 35.39
CA ILE A 216 8.33 -18.05 35.87
C ILE A 216 9.71 -18.49 36.35
N ASP A 217 10.74 -18.30 35.54
CA ASP A 217 12.11 -18.74 35.87
C ASP A 217 12.61 -18.00 37.13
N VAL A 218 12.36 -16.70 37.23
CA VAL A 218 12.64 -15.90 38.44
C VAL A 218 11.88 -16.44 39.66
N GLN A 219 10.58 -16.75 39.52
CA GLN A 219 9.80 -17.30 40.62
C GLN A 219 10.30 -18.69 41.04
N ARG A 220 10.78 -19.50 40.09
CA ARG A 220 11.41 -20.80 40.35
C ARG A 220 12.70 -20.64 41.15
N GLU A 221 13.59 -19.73 40.73
CA GLU A 221 14.84 -19.46 41.44
C GLU A 221 14.60 -18.89 42.84
N ARG A 222 13.61 -17.99 43.00
CA ARG A 222 13.17 -17.53 44.33
C ARG A 222 12.67 -18.67 45.21
N THR A 223 11.80 -19.52 44.67
CA THR A 223 11.26 -20.67 45.40
C THR A 223 12.38 -21.66 45.76
N TYR A 224 13.38 -21.83 44.89
CA TYR A 224 14.56 -22.63 45.15
C TYR A 224 15.39 -22.06 46.31
N ALA A 225 15.69 -20.76 46.28
CA ALA A 225 16.40 -20.06 47.35
C ALA A 225 15.67 -20.15 48.69
N GLN A 226 14.36 -19.85 48.72
CA GLN A 226 13.53 -19.94 49.92
C GLN A 226 13.47 -21.35 50.50
N ARG A 227 13.38 -22.37 49.62
CA ARG A 227 13.43 -23.77 50.05
C ARG A 227 14.79 -24.10 50.68
N LYS A 228 15.89 -23.62 50.09
CA LYS A 228 17.24 -23.83 50.62
C LYS A 228 17.45 -23.14 51.96
N ILE A 229 17.02 -21.89 52.09
CA ILE A 229 17.02 -21.17 53.37
C ILE A 229 16.25 -21.95 54.44
N LYS A 230 15.06 -22.48 54.11
CA LYS A 230 14.26 -23.29 55.05
C LYS A 230 14.92 -24.62 55.43
N GLU A 231 15.63 -25.27 54.50
CA GLU A 231 16.43 -26.47 54.76
C GLU A 231 17.59 -26.14 55.72
N LEU A 232 18.35 -25.09 55.43
CA LEU A 232 19.49 -24.64 56.25
C LEU A 232 19.06 -24.19 57.65
N TYR A 233 17.92 -23.51 57.79
CA TYR A 233 17.37 -23.19 59.13
C TYR A 233 17.02 -24.43 59.95
N ARG A 234 16.55 -25.50 59.32
CA ARG A 234 16.27 -26.77 60.01
C ARG A 234 17.57 -27.46 60.45
N GLU A 235 18.59 -27.41 59.60
CA GLU A 235 19.93 -27.91 59.92
C GLU A 235 20.57 -27.12 61.07
N LEU A 236 20.52 -25.78 61.01
CA LEU A 236 20.99 -24.90 62.06
C LEU A 236 20.28 -25.17 63.39
N ALA A 237 18.96 -25.38 63.37
CA ALA A 237 18.17 -25.70 64.56
C ALA A 237 18.47 -27.10 65.12
N ALA A 238 18.80 -28.07 64.26
CA ALA A 238 19.21 -29.41 64.68
C ALA A 238 20.60 -29.39 65.33
N GLU A 239 21.55 -28.64 64.74
CA GLU A 239 22.92 -28.51 65.25
C GLU A 239 22.96 -27.75 66.58
N LYS A 240 22.22 -26.64 66.71
CA LYS A 240 22.11 -25.86 67.96
C LYS A 240 21.44 -26.63 69.11
N LYS A 241 20.68 -27.69 68.82
CA LYS A 241 20.04 -28.55 69.84
C LYS A 241 20.99 -29.56 70.48
N LEU A 242 22.16 -29.84 69.88
CA LEU A 242 23.10 -30.86 70.37
C LEU A 242 23.84 -30.47 71.66
N LYS A 243 23.74 -29.22 72.12
CA LYS A 243 24.21 -28.58 73.40
C LYS A 243 25.59 -28.96 73.99
N ALA A 244 26.00 -30.23 74.03
CA ALA A 244 27.30 -30.72 74.49
C ALA A 244 28.32 -30.95 73.35
N GLU A 245 27.89 -31.05 72.08
CA GLU A 245 28.75 -31.30 70.90
C GLU A 245 28.48 -30.33 69.72
N ALA A 246 27.93 -29.14 69.99
CA ALA A 246 27.61 -28.18 68.93
C ALA A 246 28.90 -27.70 68.24
N ASN A 247 29.08 -28.06 66.96
CA ASN A 247 30.23 -27.66 66.18
C ASN A 247 30.10 -26.19 65.75
N SER A 248 30.88 -25.30 66.37
CA SER A 248 30.86 -23.85 66.14
C SER A 248 31.21 -23.48 64.69
N GLU A 249 32.19 -24.15 64.07
CA GLU A 249 32.56 -23.91 62.66
C GLU A 249 31.40 -24.28 61.71
N LYS A 250 30.70 -25.38 62.01
CA LYS A 250 29.55 -25.82 61.21
C LYS A 250 28.37 -24.85 61.33
N ILE A 251 28.12 -24.33 62.54
CA ILE A 251 27.09 -23.30 62.77
C ILE A 251 27.40 -22.04 61.95
N GLU A 252 28.62 -21.54 62.03
CA GLU A 252 29.05 -20.33 61.31
C GLU A 252 28.98 -20.52 59.79
N LYS A 253 29.33 -21.71 59.29
CA LYS A 253 29.19 -22.08 57.88
C LYS A 253 27.74 -22.06 57.41
N VAL A 254 26.82 -22.70 58.17
CA VAL A 254 25.39 -22.74 57.82
C VAL A 254 24.78 -21.34 57.88
N GLU A 255 25.19 -20.49 58.84
CA GLU A 255 24.76 -19.09 58.92
C GLU A 255 25.23 -18.28 57.70
N ARG A 256 26.48 -18.46 57.25
CA ARG A 256 26.97 -17.87 55.99
C ARG A 256 26.17 -18.34 54.77
N GLU A 257 25.94 -19.65 54.65
CA GLU A 257 25.14 -20.20 53.53
C GLU A 257 23.71 -19.65 53.51
N ILE A 258 23.09 -19.43 54.69
CA ILE A 258 21.77 -18.79 54.77
C ILE A 258 21.82 -17.37 54.20
N GLU A 259 22.86 -16.59 54.54
CA GLU A 259 23.01 -15.22 54.06
C GLU A 259 23.36 -15.16 52.55
N ASP A 260 24.16 -16.10 52.06
CA ASP A 260 24.45 -16.27 50.63
C ASP A 260 23.16 -16.55 49.83
N PHE A 261 22.31 -17.47 50.31
CA PHE A 261 21.04 -17.76 49.64
C PHE A 261 20.01 -16.64 49.76
N ARG A 262 20.03 -15.85 50.84
CA ARG A 262 19.24 -14.61 50.95
C ARG A 262 19.69 -13.57 49.94
N THR A 263 20.99 -13.39 49.79
CA THR A 263 21.59 -12.52 48.78
C THR A 263 21.19 -12.97 47.37
N TYR A 264 21.26 -14.27 47.10
CA TYR A 264 20.82 -14.84 45.83
C TYR A 264 19.31 -14.65 45.58
N GLU A 265 18.45 -14.81 46.60
CA GLU A 265 17.01 -14.53 46.47
C GLU A 265 16.73 -13.07 46.04
N GLN A 266 17.52 -12.12 46.55
CA GLN A 266 17.45 -10.71 46.14
C GLN A 266 17.91 -10.50 44.69
N PHE A 267 18.86 -11.29 44.19
CA PHE A 267 19.30 -11.25 42.80
C PHE A 267 18.28 -11.82 41.82
N ALA A 268 17.43 -12.75 42.27
CA ALA A 268 16.35 -13.34 41.47
C ALA A 268 15.21 -12.33 41.25
N ILE A 269 15.46 -11.34 40.39
CA ILE A 269 14.50 -10.36 39.87
C ILE A 269 14.63 -10.28 38.35
N MET A 270 13.53 -9.98 37.64
CA MET A 270 13.51 -10.00 36.17
C MET A 270 14.56 -9.06 35.54
N GLY A 271 14.79 -7.88 36.13
CA GLY A 271 15.76 -6.91 35.63
C GLY A 271 17.22 -7.34 35.72
N ASN A 272 17.54 -8.38 36.50
CA ASN A 272 18.90 -8.91 36.65
C ASN A 272 19.17 -10.12 35.75
N VAL A 273 18.20 -10.55 34.95
CA VAL A 273 18.42 -11.65 34.01
C VAL A 273 19.38 -11.19 32.91
N ALA A 274 20.39 -12.02 32.62
CA ALA A 274 21.38 -11.73 31.60
C ALA A 274 20.72 -11.55 30.20
N PRO A 275 21.13 -10.54 29.40
CA PRO A 275 20.57 -10.29 28.08
C PRO A 275 20.57 -11.50 27.14
N ASP A 276 21.61 -12.35 27.20
CA ASP A 276 21.70 -13.58 26.41
C ASP A 276 20.54 -14.54 26.66
N HIS A 277 20.08 -14.67 27.92
CA HIS A 277 18.94 -15.53 28.25
C HIS A 277 17.63 -14.95 27.74
N ILE A 278 17.49 -13.62 27.80
CA ILE A 278 16.34 -12.88 27.24
C ILE A 278 16.27 -13.10 25.73
N ASN A 279 17.37 -12.86 25.01
CA ASN A 279 17.47 -13.01 23.55
C ASN A 279 17.18 -14.45 23.11
N ARG A 280 17.78 -15.46 23.76
CA ARG A 280 17.51 -16.87 23.45
C ARG A 280 16.05 -17.27 23.64
N THR A 281 15.40 -16.73 24.68
CA THR A 281 13.98 -17.01 24.96
C THR A 281 13.08 -16.37 23.90
N THR A 282 13.38 -15.12 23.52
CA THR A 282 12.70 -14.41 22.43
C THR A 282 12.85 -15.16 21.10
N ASP A 283 14.07 -15.52 20.72
CA ASP A 283 14.37 -16.22 19.46
C ASP A 283 13.65 -17.58 19.37
N SER A 284 13.45 -18.24 20.51
CA SER A 284 12.72 -19.51 20.57
C SER A 284 11.24 -19.32 20.23
N MET A 285 10.62 -18.24 20.71
CA MET A 285 9.23 -17.91 20.36
C MET A 285 9.09 -17.46 18.92
N ILE A 286 10.03 -16.64 18.42
CA ILE A 286 10.07 -16.25 17.00
C ILE A 286 10.18 -17.50 16.12
N SER A 287 11.12 -18.40 16.43
CA SER A 287 11.30 -19.67 15.71
C SER A 287 10.03 -20.54 15.74
N TYR A 288 9.32 -20.56 16.87
CA TYR A 288 8.05 -21.27 17.00
C TYR A 288 6.98 -20.72 16.06
N ILE A 289 6.78 -19.40 16.05
CA ILE A 289 5.77 -18.75 15.19
C ILE A 289 6.11 -19.00 13.73
N ILE A 290 7.38 -18.84 13.32
CA ILE A 290 7.81 -19.12 11.95
C ILE A 290 7.53 -20.57 11.57
N TRP A 291 7.94 -21.51 12.43
CA TRP A 291 7.71 -22.93 12.19
C TRP A 291 6.23 -23.26 12.04
N ARG A 292 5.36 -22.68 12.88
CA ARG A 292 3.90 -22.87 12.76
C ARG A 292 3.35 -22.29 11.47
N TYR A 293 3.75 -21.08 11.10
CA TYR A 293 3.30 -20.48 9.84
C TYR A 293 3.76 -21.29 8.62
N GLU A 294 5.04 -21.68 8.53
CA GLU A 294 5.55 -22.46 7.40
C GLU A 294 5.02 -23.91 7.36
N LYS A 295 4.56 -24.44 8.50
CA LYS A 295 3.96 -25.79 8.59
C LYS A 295 2.46 -25.79 8.32
N ASP A 296 1.73 -24.85 8.89
CA ASP A 296 0.27 -24.85 8.90
C ASP A 296 -0.32 -24.14 7.69
N ILE A 297 0.44 -23.24 7.05
CA ILE A 297 0.01 -22.51 5.87
C ILE A 297 0.67 -23.14 4.62
N PRO A 298 -0.11 -23.65 3.66
CA PRO A 298 0.45 -24.22 2.43
C PRO A 298 1.31 -23.20 1.67
N ASN A 299 2.48 -23.63 1.18
CA ASN A 299 3.39 -22.82 0.36
C ASN A 299 3.89 -21.52 1.02
N ALA A 300 3.80 -21.41 2.34
CA ALA A 300 4.26 -20.23 3.07
C ALA A 300 5.77 -20.23 3.36
N LYS A 301 6.34 -19.04 3.27
CA LYS A 301 7.70 -18.74 3.73
C LYS A 301 7.68 -17.45 4.53
N VAL A 302 8.18 -17.48 5.76
CA VAL A 302 8.45 -16.25 6.50
C VAL A 302 9.80 -15.71 6.03
N ILE A 303 9.77 -14.53 5.41
CA ILE A 303 10.95 -13.94 4.78
C ILE A 303 11.60 -12.84 5.62
N SER A 304 10.88 -12.24 6.57
CA SER A 304 11.44 -11.23 7.48
C SER A 304 10.64 -11.11 8.77
N ILE A 305 11.35 -10.69 9.85
CA ILE A 305 10.79 -10.28 11.13
C ILE A 305 10.72 -8.74 11.26
N GLY A 306 10.85 -8.03 10.15
CA GLY A 306 10.75 -6.57 10.08
C GLY A 306 10.72 -6.08 8.63
N ASP A 307 11.68 -5.22 8.27
CA ASP A 307 11.81 -4.75 6.89
C ASP A 307 12.23 -5.91 5.97
N ALA A 308 11.68 -5.98 4.76
CA ALA A 308 11.99 -7.02 3.79
C ALA A 308 12.26 -6.42 2.42
N TYR A 309 13.30 -6.91 1.75
CA TYR A 309 13.58 -6.56 0.35
C TYR A 309 13.31 -7.77 -0.52
N LEU A 310 12.52 -7.57 -1.57
CA LEU A 310 12.13 -8.58 -2.53
C LEU A 310 12.54 -8.16 -3.94
N LYS A 311 12.95 -9.13 -4.75
CA LYS A 311 13.24 -8.93 -6.16
C LYS A 311 12.31 -9.79 -7.01
N ALA A 312 11.45 -9.15 -7.79
CA ALA A 312 10.54 -9.80 -8.73
C ALA A 312 10.94 -9.41 -10.16
N GLY A 313 11.54 -10.36 -10.90
CA GLY A 313 12.19 -10.03 -12.17
C GLY A 313 13.32 -9.01 -11.98
N ASN A 314 13.21 -7.86 -12.64
CA ASN A 314 14.13 -6.73 -12.52
C ASN A 314 13.64 -5.63 -11.55
N LYS A 315 12.56 -5.86 -10.80
CA LYS A 315 11.94 -4.88 -9.90
C LYS A 315 12.32 -5.13 -8.44
N LEU A 316 12.72 -4.09 -7.73
CA LEU A 316 13.05 -4.12 -6.30
C LEU A 316 11.88 -3.57 -5.49
N ILE A 317 11.42 -4.35 -4.50
CA ILE A 317 10.29 -4.02 -3.65
C ILE A 317 10.76 -4.06 -2.19
N GLU A 318 10.46 -3.02 -1.41
CA GLU A 318 10.67 -3.00 0.04
C GLU A 318 9.32 -3.11 0.75
N VAL A 319 9.22 -3.96 1.77
CA VAL A 319 8.11 -4.00 2.73
C VAL A 319 8.64 -3.48 4.05
N THR A 320 7.96 -2.50 4.62
CA THR A 320 8.34 -1.90 5.91
C THR A 320 7.10 -1.67 6.77
N TYR A 321 7.30 -1.58 8.07
CA TYR A 321 6.26 -1.37 9.07
C TYR A 321 6.61 -0.18 9.96
N GLU A 322 5.60 0.45 10.55
CA GLU A 322 5.87 1.53 11.49
C GLU A 322 6.43 0.99 12.81
N LYS A 323 7.65 1.43 13.14
CA LYS A 323 8.38 1.01 14.35
C LYS A 323 7.92 1.71 15.65
N SER A 324 6.96 2.64 15.60
CA SER A 324 6.45 3.37 16.78
C SER A 324 5.30 2.71 17.54
N GLY A 325 4.95 1.45 17.23
CA GLY A 325 3.99 0.62 17.99
C GLY A 325 2.57 0.54 17.39
N GLU A 326 1.64 -0.15 18.08
CA GLU A 326 0.26 -0.48 17.65
C GLU A 326 -0.70 0.74 17.47
N SER A 327 -0.21 1.96 17.22
CA SER A 327 -1.07 3.12 17.04
C SER A 327 -1.56 3.28 15.59
N LEU A 328 -2.79 3.76 15.41
CA LEU A 328 -3.29 4.23 14.11
C LEU A 328 -2.33 5.25 13.50
N ASN A 329 -1.81 4.95 12.31
CA ASN A 329 -0.79 5.77 11.69
C ASN A 329 -1.28 6.45 10.41
N ASP A 330 -1.80 7.66 10.53
CA ASP A 330 -2.10 8.47 9.36
C ASP A 330 -0.87 9.28 8.94
N GLY A 331 -0.31 8.98 7.76
CA GLY A 331 0.84 9.69 7.19
C GLY A 331 2.16 8.91 7.19
N PHE A 332 2.11 7.58 7.30
CA PHE A 332 3.27 6.71 7.17
C PHE A 332 3.98 6.91 5.83
N ALA A 333 3.23 7.03 4.73
CA ALA A 333 3.78 7.27 3.40
C ALA A 333 4.70 8.50 3.37
N GLY A 334 4.34 9.58 4.09
CA GLY A 334 5.19 10.77 4.17
C GLY A 334 6.49 10.53 4.93
N LYS A 335 6.48 9.71 5.99
CA LYS A 335 7.70 9.30 6.71
C LYS A 335 8.59 8.44 5.82
N ILE A 336 8.00 7.48 5.09
CA ILE A 336 8.72 6.65 4.10
C ILE A 336 9.38 7.55 3.06
N ARG A 337 8.65 8.55 2.55
CA ARG A 337 9.18 9.50 1.57
C ARG A 337 10.38 10.30 2.10
N ASP A 338 10.29 10.88 3.29
CA ASP A 338 11.40 11.63 3.90
C ASP A 338 12.65 10.75 4.09
N VAL A 339 12.46 9.53 4.60
CA VAL A 339 13.56 8.55 4.77
C VAL A 339 14.18 8.18 3.43
N THR A 340 13.36 8.01 2.39
CA THR A 340 13.83 7.65 1.05
C THR A 340 14.61 8.80 0.39
N TYR A 341 14.14 10.05 0.50
CA TYR A 341 14.92 11.21 0.05
C TYR A 341 16.28 11.31 0.76
N SER A 342 16.32 11.04 2.06
CA SER A 342 17.58 10.96 2.81
C SER A 342 18.47 9.82 2.30
N ARG A 343 17.88 8.63 2.04
CA ARG A 343 18.58 7.47 1.47
C ARG A 343 19.19 7.79 0.09
N ILE A 344 18.46 8.49 -0.77
CA ILE A 344 18.92 8.93 -2.10
C ILE A 344 20.11 9.88 -2.00
N LYS A 345 20.09 10.82 -1.04
CA LYS A 345 21.23 11.74 -0.82
C LYS A 345 22.50 11.01 -0.38
N ASN A 346 22.33 9.94 0.40
CA ASN A 346 23.44 9.15 0.96
C ASN A 346 23.91 8.01 0.05
N ASN A 347 23.09 7.56 -0.91
CA ASN A 347 23.38 6.41 -1.76
C ASN A 347 23.10 6.75 -3.24
N PRO A 348 24.13 6.83 -4.09
CA PRO A 348 23.96 7.08 -5.51
C PRO A 348 23.63 5.77 -6.24
N GLY A 349 22.37 5.37 -6.42
CA GLY A 349 22.10 4.29 -7.38
C GLY A 349 20.85 3.41 -7.25
N SER A 350 21.05 2.16 -7.66
CA SER A 350 20.08 1.09 -7.92
C SER A 350 19.51 0.41 -6.67
N SER A 351 20.02 0.75 -5.48
CA SER A 351 19.53 0.28 -4.18
C SER A 351 18.22 0.94 -3.73
N ILE A 352 17.75 1.96 -4.45
CA ILE A 352 16.44 2.58 -4.23
C ILE A 352 15.34 1.66 -4.81
N PRO A 353 14.39 1.19 -4.00
CA PRO A 353 13.31 0.32 -4.48
C PRO A 353 12.40 1.02 -5.50
N ASP A 354 11.85 0.25 -6.44
CA ASP A 354 10.80 0.73 -7.34
C ASP A 354 9.49 0.97 -6.57
N VAL A 355 9.20 0.11 -5.57
CA VAL A 355 8.01 0.20 -4.70
C VAL A 355 8.38 -0.04 -3.25
N ILE A 356 7.92 0.82 -2.34
CA ILE A 356 8.03 0.68 -0.89
C ILE A 356 6.62 0.54 -0.30
N LEU A 357 6.35 -0.57 0.37
CA LEU A 357 5.07 -0.97 0.92
C LEU A 357 5.07 -0.77 2.44
N GLY A 358 4.40 0.28 2.90
CA GLY A 358 4.17 0.59 4.31
C GLY A 358 2.96 -0.16 4.88
N ALA A 359 3.23 -1.22 5.63
CA ALA A 359 2.24 -2.08 6.28
C ALA A 359 1.87 -1.60 7.70
N GLY A 360 0.74 -2.11 8.24
CA GLY A 360 0.24 -1.81 9.57
C GLY A 360 -1.24 -1.39 9.61
N LEU A 361 -1.66 -0.78 10.72
CA LEU A 361 -3.03 -0.29 10.95
C LEU A 361 -3.21 1.14 10.41
N ASN A 362 -3.21 1.26 9.09
CA ASN A 362 -3.27 2.57 8.42
C ASN A 362 -4.72 2.98 8.05
N PRO A 363 -5.18 4.19 8.43
CA PRO A 363 -6.55 4.65 8.21
C PRO A 363 -6.84 5.16 6.79
N THR A 364 -5.83 5.24 5.92
CA THR A 364 -6.00 5.65 4.52
C THR A 364 -5.04 4.88 3.62
N PHE A 365 -5.45 4.58 2.39
CA PHE A 365 -4.50 4.16 1.36
C PHE A 365 -3.83 5.39 0.77
N ARG A 366 -2.50 5.37 0.59
CA ARG A 366 -1.74 6.47 -0.05
C ARG A 366 -0.68 5.91 -0.98
N ASN A 367 -0.42 6.60 -2.08
CA ASN A 367 0.74 6.38 -2.93
C ASN A 367 1.38 7.74 -3.20
N LEU A 368 2.53 7.97 -2.55
CA LEU A 368 3.35 9.15 -2.78
C LEU A 368 4.50 8.79 -3.71
N LEU A 369 4.94 9.77 -4.49
CA LEU A 369 5.92 9.58 -5.54
C LEU A 369 7.23 10.28 -5.19
N ILE A 370 8.33 9.65 -5.60
CA ILE A 370 9.70 10.09 -5.31
C ILE A 370 10.51 9.94 -6.59
N SER A 371 10.74 11.05 -7.28
CA SER A 371 11.65 11.07 -8.43
C SER A 371 13.10 11.09 -7.94
N HIS A 372 13.96 10.29 -8.56
CA HIS A 372 15.40 10.28 -8.28
C HIS A 372 16.21 9.88 -9.50
N ARG A 373 17.50 10.22 -9.50
CA ARG A 373 18.47 9.80 -10.52
C ARG A 373 19.25 8.58 -10.04
N VAL A 374 19.52 7.64 -10.94
CA VAL A 374 20.49 6.55 -10.71
C VAL A 374 21.87 7.03 -11.15
N ARG A 375 22.74 7.37 -10.21
CA ARG A 375 24.08 7.98 -10.45
C ARG A 375 25.19 6.97 -10.78
N GLU A 376 24.85 5.74 -11.15
CA GLU A 376 25.84 4.68 -11.45
C GLU A 376 26.46 4.79 -12.86
N ARG A 377 26.01 5.77 -13.68
CA ARG A 377 26.48 6.03 -15.05
C ARG A 377 26.78 7.51 -15.24
N GLU A 378 27.40 7.87 -16.38
CA GLU A 378 27.57 9.28 -16.78
C GLU A 378 26.27 10.06 -16.59
N ALA A 379 26.38 11.34 -16.22
CA ALA A 379 25.25 12.20 -15.88
C ALA A 379 24.31 12.46 -17.08
N THR A 380 23.52 11.46 -17.45
CA THR A 380 22.48 11.55 -18.46
C THR A 380 21.11 11.54 -17.78
N LEU A 381 20.14 12.25 -18.37
CA LEU A 381 18.75 12.23 -17.90
C LEU A 381 18.02 10.90 -18.22
N GLU A 382 18.71 9.91 -18.79
CA GLU A 382 18.13 8.61 -19.14
C GLU A 382 17.83 7.73 -17.91
N ASP A 383 18.45 8.08 -16.77
CA ASP A 383 18.44 7.29 -15.54
C ASP A 383 17.54 7.88 -14.44
N VAL A 384 16.60 8.77 -14.78
CA VAL A 384 15.57 9.24 -13.84
C VAL A 384 14.53 8.13 -13.65
N LYS A 385 14.27 7.78 -12.39
CA LYS A 385 13.28 6.77 -11.98
C LYS A 385 12.26 7.37 -11.02
N LEU A 386 11.10 6.72 -10.96
CA LEU A 386 10.03 7.03 -10.03
C LEU A 386 9.86 5.89 -9.02
N CYS A 387 10.09 6.19 -7.74
CA CYS A 387 9.82 5.28 -6.64
C CYS A 387 8.42 5.54 -6.07
N HIS A 388 7.69 4.47 -5.77
CA HIS A 388 6.35 4.52 -5.16
C HIS A 388 6.39 4.23 -3.67
N ALA A 389 6.09 5.21 -2.83
CA ALA A 389 5.89 5.04 -1.40
C ALA A 389 4.40 4.82 -1.08
N ILE A 390 4.02 3.56 -0.90
CA ILE A 390 2.62 3.12 -0.75
C ILE A 390 2.31 2.78 0.70
N GLN A 391 1.34 3.48 1.30
CA GLN A 391 0.74 3.11 2.58
C GLN A 391 -0.47 2.20 2.33
N LEU A 392 -0.38 0.97 2.84
CA LEU A 392 -1.39 -0.08 2.65
C LEU A 392 -2.48 -0.01 3.71
N THR A 393 -3.73 -0.31 3.34
CA THR A 393 -4.85 -0.45 4.28
C THR A 393 -5.00 -1.89 4.76
N THR A 394 -5.57 -2.07 5.95
CA THR A 394 -5.81 -3.38 6.55
C THR A 394 -6.88 -4.18 5.78
N CYS A 395 -6.67 -5.50 5.62
CA CYS A 395 -7.60 -6.41 4.96
C CYS A 395 -8.58 -7.05 5.97
N ILE A 396 -9.59 -6.28 6.38
CA ILE A 396 -10.64 -6.71 7.32
C ILE A 396 -12.03 -6.34 6.81
N ASN A 397 -13.09 -6.98 7.32
CA ASN A 397 -14.47 -6.56 7.04
C ASN A 397 -14.81 -5.31 7.86
N ASP A 398 -14.48 -4.13 7.35
CA ASP A 398 -14.67 -2.85 8.03
C ASP A 398 -16.15 -2.52 8.33
N GLY A 399 -17.10 -3.11 7.58
CA GLY A 399 -18.53 -3.03 7.85
C GLY A 399 -18.90 -3.63 9.21
N LEU A 400 -18.44 -4.85 9.49
CA LEU A 400 -18.69 -5.56 10.75
C LEU A 400 -18.20 -4.76 11.96
N TYR A 401 -16.97 -4.25 11.92
CA TYR A 401 -16.41 -3.45 13.01
C TYR A 401 -17.15 -2.13 13.23
N ARG A 402 -17.69 -1.51 12.19
CA ARG A 402 -18.52 -0.31 12.34
C ARG A 402 -19.82 -0.59 13.05
N GLU A 403 -20.47 -1.73 12.80
CA GLU A 403 -21.67 -2.12 13.53
C GLU A 403 -21.39 -2.31 15.02
N VAL A 404 -20.26 -2.96 15.32
CA VAL A 404 -19.77 -3.12 16.69
C VAL A 404 -19.49 -1.74 17.33
N ALA A 405 -18.87 -0.81 16.60
CA ALA A 405 -18.62 0.55 17.07
C ALA A 405 -19.91 1.33 17.36
N ARG A 406 -20.95 1.18 16.53
CA ARG A 406 -22.25 1.87 16.66
C ARG A 406 -23.02 1.47 17.91
N LYS A 407 -22.87 0.23 18.37
CA LYS A 407 -23.54 -0.30 19.58
C LYS A 407 -22.89 0.18 20.89
N ARG A 408 -21.88 1.05 20.84
CA ARG A 408 -21.02 1.39 22.00
C ARG A 408 -20.91 2.90 22.23
N VAL A 409 -20.86 3.27 23.52
CA VAL A 409 -20.64 4.67 23.96
C VAL A 409 -19.19 5.10 23.73
N ARG A 410 -18.22 4.20 23.94
CA ARG A 410 -16.78 4.46 23.76
C ARG A 410 -16.10 3.29 23.05
N VAL A 411 -15.14 3.63 22.21
CA VAL A 411 -14.28 2.69 21.49
C VAL A 411 -12.83 3.02 21.83
N LYS A 412 -12.09 2.05 22.35
CA LYS A 412 -10.68 2.24 22.73
C LYS A 412 -9.71 1.27 22.04
N ASP A 413 -10.21 0.22 21.40
CA ASP A 413 -9.36 -0.68 20.62
C ASP A 413 -9.06 -0.12 19.23
N ASP A 414 -7.86 -0.38 18.73
CA ASP A 414 -7.37 0.25 17.51
C ASP A 414 -8.09 -0.23 16.25
N LEU A 415 -8.56 -1.49 16.20
CA LEU A 415 -9.31 -2.01 15.05
C LEU A 415 -10.67 -1.36 14.89
N THR A 416 -11.44 -1.27 15.96
CA THR A 416 -12.75 -0.61 15.92
C THR A 416 -12.59 0.91 15.73
N ARG A 417 -11.53 1.53 16.28
CA ARG A 417 -11.19 2.93 15.98
C ARG A 417 -10.82 3.14 14.51
N LEU A 418 -10.05 2.22 13.91
CA LEU A 418 -9.68 2.22 12.50
C LEU A 418 -10.94 2.19 11.64
N ALA A 419 -11.79 1.18 11.85
CA ALA A 419 -13.03 0.99 11.09
C ALA A 419 -14.03 2.14 11.26
N LYS A 420 -14.06 2.77 12.44
CA LYS A 420 -14.89 3.95 12.72
C LYS A 420 -14.42 5.20 11.99
N SER A 421 -13.15 5.28 11.57
CA SER A 421 -12.66 6.44 10.82
C SER A 421 -13.43 6.58 9.50
N ASP A 422 -14.01 7.76 9.25
CA ASP A 422 -14.75 8.03 8.02
C ASP A 422 -13.88 7.94 6.76
N SER A 423 -12.56 8.11 6.92
CA SER A 423 -11.60 7.99 5.82
C SER A 423 -11.16 6.55 5.53
N PHE A 424 -11.39 5.61 6.45
CA PHE A 424 -10.86 4.26 6.32
C PHE A 424 -11.67 3.41 5.34
N THR A 425 -10.94 2.80 4.42
CA THR A 425 -11.42 1.71 3.58
C THR A 425 -10.47 0.53 3.77
N ALA A 426 -11.03 -0.66 3.96
CA ALA A 426 -10.25 -1.88 3.82
C ALA A 426 -9.91 -2.13 2.34
N GLY A 427 -8.95 -3.02 2.08
CA GLY A 427 -8.65 -3.48 0.73
C GLY A 427 -7.28 -4.12 0.59
N VAL A 428 -7.01 -4.64 -0.61
CA VAL A 428 -5.73 -5.27 -0.99
C VAL A 428 -5.17 -4.61 -2.25
N LEU A 429 -3.86 -4.72 -2.44
CA LEU A 429 -3.16 -4.12 -3.57
C LEU A 429 -2.65 -5.21 -4.51
N TRP A 430 -3.06 -5.17 -5.76
CA TRP A 430 -2.42 -5.90 -6.86
C TRP A 430 -1.33 -5.02 -7.46
N ILE A 431 -0.14 -5.57 -7.65
CA ILE A 431 0.97 -4.92 -8.34
C ILE A 431 1.39 -5.74 -9.56
N GLU A 432 1.48 -5.08 -10.70
CA GLU A 432 1.87 -5.69 -11.97
C GLU A 432 2.69 -4.70 -12.79
N TRP A 433 3.59 -5.22 -13.61
CA TRP A 433 4.30 -4.45 -14.63
C TRP A 433 3.93 -4.95 -16.03
N ILE A 434 3.81 -4.03 -16.98
CA ILE A 434 3.49 -4.30 -18.38
C ILE A 434 4.56 -3.63 -19.24
N ASN A 435 5.59 -4.37 -19.65
CA ASN A 435 6.74 -3.82 -20.39
C ASN A 435 7.35 -2.59 -19.68
N ASP A 436 7.70 -2.74 -18.40
CA ASP A 436 8.14 -1.69 -17.46
C ASP A 436 7.09 -0.69 -16.97
N ILE A 437 5.87 -0.69 -17.51
CA ILE A 437 4.79 0.18 -17.04
C ILE A 437 4.18 -0.39 -15.75
N PHE A 438 4.34 0.31 -14.62
CA PHE A 438 3.71 -0.09 -13.36
C PHE A 438 2.19 0.14 -13.41
N SER A 439 1.41 -0.93 -13.23
CA SER A 439 -0.05 -0.95 -13.36
C SER A 439 -0.74 -1.56 -12.12
N PRO A 440 -0.75 -0.85 -10.98
CA PRO A 440 -1.37 -1.31 -9.75
C PRO A 440 -2.91 -1.27 -9.78
N GLU A 441 -3.55 -2.18 -9.04
CA GLU A 441 -4.99 -2.21 -8.82
C GLU A 441 -5.31 -2.30 -7.32
N PHE A 442 -6.17 -1.42 -6.81
CA PHE A 442 -6.68 -1.47 -5.45
C PHE A 442 -8.07 -2.12 -5.42
N TRP A 443 -8.17 -3.26 -4.75
CA TRP A 443 -9.40 -4.00 -4.54
C TRP A 443 -9.97 -3.62 -3.18
N SER A 444 -11.07 -2.85 -3.19
CA SER A 444 -11.67 -2.30 -1.98
C SER A 444 -12.31 -3.39 -1.11
N GLY A 445 -12.42 -3.13 0.19
CA GLY A 445 -13.20 -3.98 1.11
C GLY A 445 -14.63 -4.18 0.62
N GLU A 446 -15.27 -3.13 0.07
CA GLU A 446 -16.61 -3.21 -0.52
C GLU A 446 -16.69 -4.22 -1.69
N CYS A 447 -15.64 -4.31 -2.50
CA CYS A 447 -15.53 -5.34 -3.54
C CYS A 447 -15.38 -6.73 -2.93
N LEU A 448 -14.48 -6.85 -1.96
CA LEU A 448 -14.09 -8.11 -1.32
C LEU A 448 -15.17 -8.72 -0.43
N VAL A 449 -16.16 -7.96 0.03
CA VAL A 449 -17.27 -8.47 0.86
C VAL A 449 -18.61 -8.56 0.11
N ASN A 450 -18.62 -8.26 -1.19
CA ASN A 450 -19.83 -8.36 -1.99
C ASN A 450 -20.08 -9.82 -2.41
N GLU A 451 -21.03 -10.49 -1.76
CA GLU A 451 -21.33 -11.91 -1.95
C GLU A 451 -21.52 -12.31 -3.43
N LYS A 452 -22.17 -11.45 -4.22
CA LYS A 452 -22.44 -11.72 -5.65
C LYS A 452 -21.17 -11.93 -6.48
N ASN A 453 -20.06 -11.36 -6.01
CA ASN A 453 -18.76 -11.46 -6.67
C ASN A 453 -18.10 -12.83 -6.44
N PHE A 454 -18.40 -13.48 -5.30
CA PHE A 454 -17.70 -14.69 -4.82
C PHE A 454 -18.61 -15.89 -4.60
N GLU A 455 -19.90 -15.79 -4.91
CA GLU A 455 -20.88 -16.87 -4.80
C GLU A 455 -20.43 -18.14 -5.55
N ASN A 456 -19.77 -17.98 -6.70
CA ASN A 456 -19.19 -19.07 -7.47
C ASN A 456 -17.99 -18.63 -8.30
N GLU A 457 -17.19 -19.60 -8.76
CA GLU A 457 -15.98 -19.34 -9.55
C GLU A 457 -16.28 -18.63 -10.88
N ALA A 458 -17.44 -18.88 -11.50
CA ALA A 458 -17.81 -18.19 -12.73
C ALA A 458 -18.02 -16.70 -12.49
N SER A 459 -18.73 -16.30 -11.42
CA SER A 459 -18.88 -14.90 -11.00
C SER A 459 -17.52 -14.23 -10.78
N LEU A 460 -16.62 -14.88 -10.03
CA LEU A 460 -15.27 -14.35 -9.82
C LEU A 460 -14.50 -14.22 -11.14
N ARG A 461 -14.54 -15.24 -12.00
CA ARG A 461 -13.93 -15.19 -13.33
C ARG A 461 -14.47 -14.01 -14.14
N THR A 462 -15.79 -13.74 -14.10
CA THR A 462 -16.36 -12.57 -14.79
C THR A 462 -15.89 -11.23 -14.22
N MET A 463 -15.31 -11.20 -13.03
CA MET A 463 -14.70 -10.00 -12.46
C MET A 463 -13.22 -9.88 -12.72
N VAL A 464 -12.52 -10.92 -13.15
CA VAL A 464 -11.05 -10.86 -13.28
C VAL A 464 -10.54 -11.19 -14.68
N THR A 465 -11.37 -11.82 -15.52
CA THR A 465 -11.03 -12.11 -16.92
C THR A 465 -11.38 -10.96 -17.86
N TYR A 466 -10.59 -10.83 -18.92
CA TYR A 466 -10.76 -9.80 -19.95
C TYR A 466 -12.13 -9.90 -20.64
N GLY A 467 -12.84 -8.77 -20.73
CA GLY A 467 -14.07 -8.64 -21.52
C GLY A 467 -15.35 -9.11 -20.82
N ALA A 468 -15.31 -9.44 -19.54
CA ALA A 468 -16.49 -9.82 -18.78
C ALA A 468 -17.22 -8.60 -18.19
N LEU A 469 -18.56 -8.63 -18.23
CA LEU A 469 -19.48 -7.53 -17.89
C LEU A 469 -19.25 -6.91 -16.50
N LEU A 470 -18.71 -7.66 -15.53
CA LEU A 470 -18.45 -7.17 -14.17
C LEU A 470 -17.07 -6.52 -14.01
N HIS A 471 -16.15 -6.70 -14.97
CA HIS A 471 -14.82 -6.09 -14.96
C HIS A 471 -14.75 -4.83 -15.85
N GLU A 472 -15.87 -4.23 -16.21
CA GLU A 472 -15.88 -3.06 -17.08
C GLU A 472 -15.43 -1.79 -16.33
N ARG A 473 -14.53 -1.02 -16.96
CA ARG A 473 -13.83 0.12 -16.38
C ARG A 473 -13.81 1.31 -17.31
N LEU A 474 -13.79 2.50 -16.72
CA LEU A 474 -13.51 3.75 -17.41
C LEU A 474 -12.09 4.19 -17.10
N TYR A 475 -11.33 4.55 -18.14
CA TYR A 475 -9.97 5.08 -18.03
C TYR A 475 -9.95 6.55 -18.42
N PHE A 476 -9.17 7.36 -17.70
CA PHE A 476 -9.07 8.79 -17.92
C PHE A 476 -7.60 9.21 -17.92
N LEU A 477 -7.23 10.12 -18.81
CA LEU A 477 -5.93 10.78 -18.79
C LEU A 477 -6.06 12.10 -18.02
N LYS A 478 -5.13 12.30 -17.10
CA LYS A 478 -5.00 13.53 -16.33
C LYS A 478 -3.61 14.10 -16.49
N GLU A 479 -3.56 15.39 -16.81
CA GLU A 479 -2.37 16.23 -16.88
C GLU A 479 -2.38 17.23 -15.73
N GLY A 480 -1.20 17.48 -15.16
CA GLY A 480 -0.99 18.56 -14.20
C GLY A 480 -0.55 19.85 -14.89
N CYS A 481 0.35 20.60 -14.23
CA CYS A 481 0.87 21.85 -14.79
C CYS A 481 1.85 21.56 -15.93
N THR A 482 1.53 22.02 -17.15
CA THR A 482 2.38 21.84 -18.33
C THR A 482 3.48 22.91 -18.40
N HIS A 483 3.17 24.15 -17.98
CA HIS A 483 4.07 25.30 -18.01
C HIS A 483 4.78 25.49 -19.37
N TYR A 484 4.02 25.44 -20.47
CA TYR A 484 4.54 25.72 -21.80
C TYR A 484 5.24 27.08 -21.84
N GLY A 485 6.44 27.13 -22.41
CA GLY A 485 7.27 28.34 -22.47
C GLY A 485 8.21 28.55 -21.27
N ALA A 486 8.19 27.67 -20.26
CA ALA A 486 9.19 27.68 -19.20
C ALA A 486 10.59 27.28 -19.72
N ARG A 487 11.64 27.76 -19.06
CA ARG A 487 13.04 27.41 -19.40
C ARG A 487 13.41 25.96 -19.07
N TYR A 488 12.80 25.41 -18.04
CA TYR A 488 13.08 24.08 -17.48
C TYR A 488 12.02 23.04 -17.87
N MET A 489 11.34 23.22 -19.01
CA MET A 489 10.40 22.21 -19.50
C MET A 489 11.06 20.86 -19.71
N ALA A 490 10.34 19.79 -19.36
CA ALA A 490 10.79 18.44 -19.62
C ALA A 490 10.82 18.16 -21.13
N THR A 491 12.01 17.90 -21.66
CA THR A 491 12.25 17.61 -23.08
C THR A 491 12.64 16.16 -23.32
N TYR A 492 12.23 15.65 -24.48
CA TYR A 492 12.31 14.25 -24.88
C TYR A 492 12.97 14.14 -26.25
N PRO A 493 14.20 13.62 -26.35
CA PRO A 493 14.82 13.34 -27.63
C PRO A 493 14.00 12.32 -28.41
N SER A 494 13.65 12.65 -29.65
CA SER A 494 12.93 11.80 -30.59
C SER A 494 13.70 11.75 -31.92
N PRO A 495 14.95 11.26 -31.91
CA PRO A 495 15.87 11.36 -33.04
C PRO A 495 15.36 10.70 -34.33
N ASN A 496 14.45 9.73 -34.20
CA ASN A 496 13.94 8.94 -35.32
C ASN A 496 12.56 9.39 -35.81
N ASP A 497 12.10 10.59 -35.43
CA ASP A 497 10.83 11.14 -35.88
C ASP A 497 10.87 11.53 -37.36
N SER A 498 10.14 10.79 -38.19
CA SER A 498 10.04 11.01 -39.64
C SER A 498 9.47 12.37 -40.07
N LYS A 499 8.77 13.08 -39.16
CA LYS A 499 8.21 14.42 -39.40
C LYS A 499 9.15 15.54 -38.94
N GLY A 500 10.38 15.20 -38.54
CA GLY A 500 11.40 16.17 -38.14
C GLY A 500 11.21 16.76 -36.75
N ARG A 501 10.34 16.18 -35.90
CA ARG A 501 10.16 16.59 -34.50
C ARG A 501 11.16 15.89 -33.60
N TYR A 502 12.41 16.34 -33.66
CA TYR A 502 13.51 15.68 -32.96
C TYR A 502 13.51 15.90 -31.45
N ILE A 503 12.77 16.89 -30.95
CA ILE A 503 12.55 17.15 -29.52
C ILE A 503 11.04 17.28 -29.30
N LYS A 504 10.54 16.56 -28.30
CA LYS A 504 9.13 16.57 -27.89
C LYS A 504 9.03 16.98 -26.43
N LEU A 505 7.84 17.42 -26.03
CA LEU A 505 7.47 17.72 -24.64
C LEU A 505 6.73 16.53 -24.02
N HIS A 506 6.62 16.50 -22.70
CA HIS A 506 6.04 15.36 -21.97
C HIS A 506 4.64 14.96 -22.46
N TYR A 507 3.68 15.89 -22.44
CA TYR A 507 2.32 15.63 -22.93
C TYR A 507 2.30 15.17 -24.38
N GLN A 508 3.20 15.66 -25.24
CA GLN A 508 3.23 15.27 -26.65
C GLN A 508 3.57 13.79 -26.82
N VAL A 509 4.55 13.29 -26.06
CA VAL A 509 4.94 11.87 -26.09
C VAL A 509 3.81 11.00 -25.51
N ALA A 510 3.17 11.44 -24.41
CA ALA A 510 2.04 10.73 -23.82
C ALA A 510 0.86 10.61 -24.80
N LEU A 511 0.46 11.72 -25.44
CA LEU A 511 -0.61 11.74 -26.43
C LEU A 511 -0.27 10.89 -27.66
N GLU A 512 0.96 10.94 -28.15
CA GLU A 512 1.42 10.11 -29.27
C GLU A 512 1.36 8.61 -28.94
N MET A 513 1.83 8.23 -27.76
CA MET A 513 1.76 6.85 -27.27
C MET A 513 0.31 6.37 -27.21
N LEU A 514 -0.59 7.15 -26.60
CA LEU A 514 -1.99 6.78 -26.44
C LEU A 514 -2.75 6.73 -27.78
N ASN A 515 -2.47 7.65 -28.70
CA ASN A 515 -3.03 7.63 -30.05
C ASN A 515 -2.58 6.37 -30.82
N LYS A 516 -1.28 6.04 -30.78
CA LYS A 516 -0.76 4.84 -31.45
C LYS A 516 -1.40 3.57 -30.89
N LEU A 517 -1.67 3.53 -29.58
CA LEU A 517 -2.36 2.42 -28.94
C LEU A 517 -3.86 2.40 -29.18
N LYS A 518 -4.45 3.47 -29.73
CA LYS A 518 -5.91 3.69 -29.75
C LYS A 518 -6.49 3.46 -28.35
N ALA A 519 -5.87 4.08 -27.35
CA ALA A 519 -6.21 3.87 -25.95
C ALA A 519 -7.70 4.18 -25.68
N PRO A 520 -8.43 3.32 -24.93
CA PRO A 520 -9.86 3.48 -24.63
C PRO A 520 -10.07 4.52 -23.52
N ILE A 521 -9.73 5.78 -23.79
CA ILE A 521 -9.82 6.87 -22.81
C ILE A 521 -11.22 7.49 -22.87
N ALA A 522 -11.91 7.49 -21.72
CA ALA A 522 -13.23 8.10 -21.51
C ALA A 522 -13.16 9.60 -21.20
N GLY A 523 -11.98 10.14 -20.90
CA GLY A 523 -11.84 11.58 -20.73
C GLY A 523 -10.42 12.07 -20.47
N TYR A 524 -10.25 13.37 -20.68
CA TYR A 524 -9.02 14.13 -20.50
C TYR A 524 -9.25 15.27 -19.49
N GLN A 525 -8.35 15.42 -18.51
CA GLN A 525 -8.40 16.53 -17.56
C GLN A 525 -7.03 17.22 -17.48
N HIS A 526 -7.00 18.55 -17.60
CA HIS A 526 -5.79 19.36 -17.38
C HIS A 526 -6.02 20.36 -16.25
N ASP A 527 -5.21 20.35 -15.19
CA ASP A 527 -5.49 21.16 -13.97
C ASP A 527 -5.50 22.67 -14.16
N GLY A 528 -4.73 23.16 -15.12
CA GLY A 528 -4.43 24.57 -15.28
C GLY A 528 -2.92 24.79 -15.39
N ASP A 529 -2.49 26.03 -15.52
CA ASP A 529 -1.09 26.40 -15.80
C ASP A 529 -0.56 25.63 -17.01
N ALA A 530 -1.33 25.70 -18.10
CA ALA A 530 -0.93 25.11 -19.37
C ALA A 530 0.29 25.85 -19.92
N CYS A 531 0.29 27.19 -19.83
CA CYS A 531 1.44 28.04 -20.10
C CYS A 531 2.14 28.45 -18.80
N HIS A 532 3.43 28.78 -18.87
CA HIS A 532 4.23 29.16 -17.70
C HIS A 532 3.93 30.58 -17.23
N TRP A 533 3.59 31.47 -18.16
CA TRP A 533 3.50 32.92 -17.98
C TRP A 533 4.83 33.51 -17.45
N ILE A 534 4.85 34.78 -17.01
CA ILE A 534 6.06 35.39 -16.42
C ILE A 534 6.09 35.15 -14.91
N ASN A 535 7.22 34.65 -14.41
CA ASN A 535 7.55 34.70 -12.99
C ASN A 535 8.54 35.87 -12.73
N TYR A 536 8.05 36.99 -12.20
CA TYR A 536 8.87 38.20 -12.01
C TYR A 536 10.02 38.05 -11.02
N GLU A 537 10.04 37.02 -10.18
CA GLU A 537 11.14 36.79 -9.25
C GLU A 537 12.35 36.14 -9.91
N THR A 538 12.13 35.39 -11.00
CA THR A 538 13.15 34.52 -11.62
C THR A 538 13.30 34.74 -13.14
N TRP A 539 12.49 35.60 -13.75
CA TRP A 539 12.50 35.83 -15.22
C TRP A 539 13.82 36.38 -15.77
N LYS A 540 14.72 36.91 -14.94
CA LYS A 540 16.05 37.38 -15.36
C LYS A 540 17.14 36.32 -15.21
N GLU A 541 16.88 35.25 -14.48
CA GLU A 541 17.82 34.16 -14.32
C GLU A 541 17.92 33.38 -15.64
N GLU A 542 19.02 32.71 -15.91
CA GLU A 542 19.23 31.97 -17.16
C GLU A 542 19.29 30.47 -16.85
N HIS A 543 18.86 29.64 -17.80
CA HIS A 543 19.02 28.20 -17.66
C HIS A 543 20.51 27.84 -17.65
N ASP A 544 20.94 26.98 -16.72
CA ASP A 544 22.36 26.61 -16.52
C ASP A 544 23.07 26.20 -17.83
N ASP A 545 22.39 25.45 -18.70
CA ASP A 545 22.89 25.01 -20.03
C ASP A 545 22.52 25.91 -21.23
N TRP A 546 22.00 27.13 -21.03
CA TRP A 546 21.73 28.05 -22.13
C TRP A 546 23.04 28.63 -22.67
N ILE A 547 23.13 28.79 -24.00
CA ILE A 547 24.31 29.37 -24.65
C ILE A 547 23.95 30.65 -25.38
N GLY A 548 24.73 31.70 -25.11
CA GLY A 548 24.61 33.00 -25.74
C GLY A 548 24.93 32.97 -27.23
N LEU A 549 24.55 34.04 -27.94
CA LEU A 549 24.57 34.10 -29.40
C LEU A 549 25.92 33.72 -30.04
N GLU A 550 27.03 34.28 -29.56
CA GLU A 550 28.36 34.04 -30.13
C GLU A 550 28.83 32.60 -29.90
N ASP A 551 28.62 32.08 -28.68
CA ASP A 551 28.97 30.69 -28.35
C ASP A 551 28.09 29.69 -29.10
N PHE A 552 26.80 30.01 -29.26
CA PHE A 552 25.87 29.24 -30.07
C PHE A 552 26.27 29.22 -31.55
N THR A 553 26.67 30.37 -32.11
CA THR A 553 27.17 30.46 -33.50
C THR A 553 28.43 29.60 -33.69
N ARG A 554 29.36 29.65 -32.72
CA ARG A 554 30.56 28.81 -32.71
C ARG A 554 30.21 27.33 -32.66
N GLU A 555 29.24 26.93 -31.84
CA GLU A 555 28.77 25.55 -31.74
C GLU A 555 28.11 25.07 -33.03
N LEU A 556 27.26 25.89 -33.66
CA LEU A 556 26.67 25.55 -34.96
C LEU A 556 27.73 25.39 -36.05
N THR A 557 28.70 26.31 -36.14
CA THR A 557 29.84 26.21 -37.09
C THR A 557 30.67 24.94 -36.86
N ARG A 558 30.88 24.58 -35.59
CA ARG A 558 31.57 23.33 -35.22
C ARG A 558 30.77 22.10 -35.68
N LEU A 559 29.45 22.10 -35.49
CA LEU A 559 28.58 21.02 -35.96
C LEU A 559 28.55 20.93 -37.49
N GLU A 560 28.59 22.06 -38.19
CA GLU A 560 28.64 22.14 -39.66
C GLU A 560 29.91 21.52 -40.25
N THR A 561 31.01 21.53 -39.51
CA THR A 561 32.33 21.03 -39.94
C THR A 561 32.59 19.58 -39.51
N LEU A 562 31.66 18.93 -38.81
CA LEU A 562 31.80 17.52 -38.40
C LEU A 562 31.84 16.58 -39.61
N GLY A 563 32.76 15.63 -39.58
CA GLY A 563 32.90 14.53 -40.56
C GLY A 563 31.79 13.48 -40.52
N VAL A 564 30.56 13.85 -40.14
CA VAL A 564 29.37 12.99 -40.14
C VAL A 564 28.52 13.23 -41.40
N PRO A 565 27.66 12.26 -41.81
CA PRO A 565 26.77 12.42 -42.95
C PRO A 565 25.89 13.68 -42.85
N PHE A 566 25.54 14.27 -44.01
CA PHE A 566 24.77 15.52 -44.07
C PHE A 566 23.44 15.45 -43.30
N GLU A 567 22.71 14.35 -43.41
CA GLU A 567 21.43 14.17 -42.71
C GLU A 567 21.61 14.18 -41.17
N GLU A 568 22.64 13.49 -40.68
CA GLU A 568 22.97 13.46 -39.25
C GLU A 568 23.42 14.84 -38.76
N ARG A 569 24.16 15.57 -39.59
CA ARG A 569 24.60 16.95 -39.34
C ARG A 569 23.42 17.90 -39.19
N ILE A 570 22.49 17.90 -40.15
CA ILE A 570 21.27 18.74 -40.10
C ILE A 570 20.42 18.40 -38.88
N LYS A 571 20.30 17.12 -38.53
CA LYS A 571 19.59 16.68 -37.34
C LYS A 571 20.22 17.22 -36.06
N LYS A 572 21.54 17.12 -35.90
CA LYS A 572 22.27 17.69 -34.75
C LYS A 572 22.07 19.20 -34.67
N LEU A 573 22.22 19.93 -35.78
CA LEU A 573 21.99 21.38 -35.84
C LEU A 573 20.57 21.77 -35.38
N LYS A 574 19.54 21.09 -35.90
CA LYS A 574 18.14 21.34 -35.51
C LYS A 574 17.90 21.05 -34.03
N MET A 575 18.42 19.95 -33.51
CA MET A 575 18.28 19.60 -32.10
C MET A 575 18.95 20.64 -31.19
N THR A 576 20.19 21.04 -31.50
CA THR A 576 20.90 22.07 -30.73
C THR A 576 20.17 23.40 -30.75
N ALA A 577 19.66 23.82 -31.91
CA ALA A 577 18.91 25.07 -32.03
C ALA A 577 17.61 25.07 -31.24
N ILE A 578 16.80 24.01 -31.36
CA ILE A 578 15.53 23.88 -30.64
C ILE A 578 15.77 23.79 -29.13
N MET A 579 16.79 23.04 -28.68
CA MET A 579 17.11 22.97 -27.25
C MET A 579 17.53 24.34 -26.69
N ASN A 580 18.34 25.10 -27.41
CA ASN A 580 18.77 26.42 -26.95
C ASN A 580 17.59 27.40 -26.88
N ASP A 581 16.66 27.34 -27.84
CA ASP A 581 15.42 28.12 -27.84
C ASP A 581 14.52 27.77 -26.65
N ILE A 582 14.29 26.47 -26.38
CA ILE A 582 13.52 26.03 -25.20
C ILE A 582 14.15 26.54 -23.91
N ARG A 583 15.48 26.43 -23.77
CA ARG A 583 16.23 26.88 -22.58
C ARG A 583 16.18 28.40 -22.39
N SER A 584 16.04 29.17 -23.46
CA SER A 584 15.83 30.62 -23.38
C SER A 584 14.48 30.97 -22.73
N GLY A 585 13.47 30.11 -22.97
CA GLY A 585 12.09 30.30 -22.54
C GLY A 585 11.34 31.37 -23.33
N ILE A 586 10.01 31.34 -23.29
CA ILE A 586 9.18 32.34 -23.96
C ILE A 586 8.85 33.45 -22.96
N ILE A 587 9.67 34.50 -22.91
CA ILE A 587 9.49 35.61 -21.96
C ILE A 587 8.17 36.35 -22.20
N ASN A 588 7.75 36.54 -23.45
CA ASN A 588 6.48 37.22 -23.75
C ASN A 588 5.28 36.28 -23.47
N PRO A 589 4.45 36.55 -22.45
CA PRO A 589 3.35 35.66 -22.09
C PRO A 589 2.28 35.54 -23.18
N GLU A 590 2.05 36.60 -23.95
CA GLU A 590 1.03 36.61 -25.01
C GLU A 590 1.37 35.63 -26.15
N LYS A 591 2.64 35.30 -26.33
CA LYS A 591 3.09 34.33 -27.34
C LYS A 591 2.97 32.88 -26.87
N GLN A 592 2.89 32.62 -25.57
CA GLN A 592 2.88 31.25 -25.05
C GLN A 592 1.61 30.50 -25.44
N LEU A 593 0.44 31.14 -25.34
CA LEU A 593 -0.85 30.47 -25.56
C LEU A 593 -1.06 30.01 -27.01
N PRO A 594 -0.89 30.85 -28.05
CA PRO A 594 -1.04 30.39 -29.44
C PRO A 594 -0.05 29.29 -29.81
N GLN A 595 1.18 29.36 -29.28
CA GLN A 595 2.21 28.34 -29.50
C GLN A 595 1.87 27.03 -28.79
N TYR A 596 1.31 27.10 -27.58
CA TYR A 596 0.81 25.91 -26.89
C TYR A 596 -0.33 25.24 -27.67
N VAL A 597 -1.31 25.99 -28.17
CA VAL A 597 -2.38 25.41 -29.01
C VAL A 597 -1.81 24.77 -30.27
N LEU A 598 -0.91 25.47 -30.98
CA LEU A 598 -0.24 24.94 -32.18
C LEU A 598 0.49 23.62 -31.89
N SER A 599 1.09 23.51 -30.70
CA SER A 599 1.81 22.30 -30.29
C SER A 599 0.90 21.08 -30.02
N LEU A 600 -0.42 21.30 -29.84
CA LEU A 600 -1.44 20.25 -29.64
C LEU A 600 -2.09 19.80 -30.95
N GLU A 601 -2.13 20.64 -31.99
CA GLU A 601 -2.75 20.36 -33.29
C GLU A 601 -2.37 19.01 -33.92
N PRO A 602 -1.11 18.53 -33.81
CA PRO A 602 -0.76 17.22 -34.35
C PRO A 602 -1.48 16.04 -33.71
N TYR A 603 -2.06 16.22 -32.53
CA TYR A 603 -2.60 15.16 -31.70
C TYR A 603 -4.13 15.21 -31.58
N LEU A 604 -4.81 16.03 -32.39
CA LEU A 604 -6.28 16.22 -32.37
C LEU A 604 -7.09 14.91 -32.38
N ASP A 605 -6.55 13.86 -33.03
CA ASP A 605 -7.13 12.52 -33.10
C ASP A 605 -7.39 11.92 -31.70
N PHE A 606 -6.60 12.31 -30.70
CA PHE A 606 -6.76 11.87 -29.31
C PHE A 606 -8.09 12.33 -28.73
N TRP A 607 -8.39 13.63 -28.82
CA TRP A 607 -9.61 14.21 -28.28
C TRP A 607 -10.85 13.80 -29.09
N ALA A 608 -10.71 13.67 -30.42
CA ALA A 608 -11.77 13.09 -31.24
C ALA A 608 -12.09 11.65 -30.82
N GLY A 609 -11.06 10.82 -30.61
CA GLY A 609 -11.21 9.45 -30.12
C GLY A 609 -11.90 9.34 -28.76
N ILE A 610 -11.63 10.27 -27.83
CA ILE A 610 -12.36 10.34 -26.55
C ILE A 610 -13.86 10.59 -26.78
N ILE A 611 -14.20 11.56 -27.65
CA ILE A 611 -15.60 11.93 -27.93
C ILE A 611 -16.36 10.76 -28.57
N GLU A 612 -15.73 10.10 -29.54
CA GLU A 612 -16.29 8.92 -30.20
C GLU A 612 -16.48 7.76 -29.21
N TYR A 613 -15.45 7.47 -28.40
CA TYR A 613 -15.51 6.44 -27.38
C TYR A 613 -16.64 6.69 -26.37
N CYS A 614 -16.83 7.94 -25.93
CA CYS A 614 -17.95 8.30 -25.05
C CYS A 614 -19.32 8.10 -25.71
N ARG A 615 -19.48 8.54 -26.96
CA ARG A 615 -20.73 8.36 -27.74
C ARG A 615 -21.07 6.89 -27.90
N ASP A 616 -20.10 6.10 -28.34
CA ASP A 616 -20.31 4.70 -28.73
C ASP A 616 -20.64 3.83 -27.50
N ASN A 617 -20.06 4.16 -26.36
CA ASN A 617 -20.26 3.42 -25.11
C ASN A 617 -21.31 4.03 -24.17
N GLY A 618 -21.98 5.13 -24.54
CA GLY A 618 -23.01 5.75 -23.71
C GLY A 618 -22.47 6.34 -22.40
N ILE A 619 -21.24 6.85 -22.42
CA ILE A 619 -20.62 7.54 -21.29
C ILE A 619 -21.14 8.97 -21.27
N GLU A 620 -21.75 9.37 -20.15
CA GLU A 620 -22.36 10.68 -20.01
C GLU A 620 -21.86 11.41 -18.77
N PHE A 621 -21.76 12.73 -18.92
CA PHE A 621 -21.35 13.67 -17.88
C PHE A 621 -22.47 14.67 -17.62
N ARG A 622 -22.59 15.14 -16.37
CA ARG A 622 -23.53 16.20 -15.96
C ARG A 622 -22.86 17.18 -15.01
N GLY A 623 -23.35 18.42 -14.99
CA GLY A 623 -22.82 19.50 -14.18
C GLY A 623 -21.77 20.32 -14.92
N LYS A 624 -20.80 20.88 -14.19
CA LYS A 624 -19.68 21.66 -14.75
C LYS A 624 -18.48 20.78 -15.09
N PHE A 625 -18.71 19.51 -15.42
CA PHE A 625 -17.70 18.51 -15.77
C PHE A 625 -18.12 17.83 -17.09
N SER A 626 -17.15 17.49 -17.94
CA SER A 626 -17.37 16.87 -19.25
C SER A 626 -16.26 15.87 -19.59
N ALA A 627 -16.30 15.24 -20.76
CA ALA A 627 -15.26 14.29 -21.17
C ALA A 627 -13.87 14.95 -21.26
N ILE A 628 -13.80 16.20 -21.73
CA ILE A 628 -12.56 16.97 -21.89
C ILE A 628 -12.67 18.24 -21.04
N VAL A 629 -11.84 18.34 -19.99
CA VAL A 629 -11.86 19.45 -19.05
C VAL A 629 -10.53 20.20 -19.07
N GLN A 630 -10.57 21.47 -19.46
CA GLN A 630 -9.44 22.39 -19.35
C GLN A 630 -9.60 23.27 -18.10
N GLY A 631 -8.81 23.01 -17.07
CA GLY A 631 -8.72 23.82 -15.88
C GLY A 631 -7.99 25.14 -16.11
N ARG A 632 -8.26 26.11 -15.23
CA ARG A 632 -7.58 27.41 -15.15
C ARG A 632 -6.57 27.38 -14.01
N GLY A 633 -5.33 27.74 -14.29
CA GLY A 633 -4.30 27.89 -13.26
C GLY A 633 -4.23 29.30 -12.68
N ASN A 634 -3.22 29.55 -11.85
CA ASN A 634 -3.00 30.84 -11.18
C ASN A 634 -1.76 31.59 -11.70
N HIS A 635 -0.91 30.99 -12.54
CA HIS A 635 0.32 31.63 -13.01
C HIS A 635 0.05 32.96 -13.73
N ASN A 636 -0.98 33.00 -14.58
CA ASN A 636 -1.38 34.22 -15.29
C ASN A 636 -1.73 35.38 -14.35
N GLU A 637 -2.18 35.12 -13.12
CA GLU A 637 -2.55 36.16 -12.14
C GLU A 637 -1.33 36.79 -11.46
N HIS A 638 -0.24 36.05 -11.40
CA HIS A 638 1.03 36.51 -10.85
C HIS A 638 1.93 37.17 -11.90
N SER A 639 1.62 36.99 -13.18
CA SER A 639 2.42 37.49 -14.31
C SER A 639 2.12 38.92 -14.73
N PHE A 640 1.14 39.58 -14.13
CA PHE A 640 0.87 41.00 -14.40
C PHE A 640 1.02 41.84 -13.12
N PRO A 641 1.49 43.10 -13.20
CA PRO A 641 1.68 43.95 -12.03
C PRO A 641 0.42 44.06 -11.17
N LYS A 642 0.57 44.13 -9.85
CA LYS A 642 -0.57 44.33 -8.92
C LYS A 642 -1.39 45.57 -9.35
N GLY A 643 -2.67 45.38 -9.68
CA GLY A 643 -3.58 46.44 -10.14
C GLY A 643 -3.83 46.49 -11.65
N SER A 644 -3.11 45.69 -12.44
CA SER A 644 -3.40 45.54 -13.87
C SER A 644 -4.77 44.87 -14.10
N LYS A 645 -5.61 45.46 -14.95
CA LYS A 645 -6.94 44.94 -15.32
C LYS A 645 -6.85 43.84 -16.38
N VAL A 646 -5.98 42.85 -16.18
CA VAL A 646 -5.87 41.73 -17.11
C VAL A 646 -6.78 40.61 -16.63
N GLU A 647 -8.01 40.61 -17.15
CA GLU A 647 -9.04 39.61 -16.81
C GLU A 647 -9.37 38.76 -18.04
N PHE A 648 -8.52 37.79 -18.36
CA PHE A 648 -8.83 36.73 -19.32
C PHE A 648 -8.65 35.34 -18.66
N SER A 649 -9.22 34.33 -19.29
CA SER A 649 -9.09 32.95 -18.86
C SER A 649 -8.33 32.16 -19.91
N GLU A 650 -7.08 31.80 -19.60
CA GLU A 650 -6.25 30.91 -20.42
C GLU A 650 -7.05 29.65 -20.84
N ALA A 651 -7.71 29.01 -19.88
CA ALA A 651 -8.52 27.82 -20.12
C ALA A 651 -9.63 28.02 -21.17
N LYS A 652 -10.31 29.18 -21.17
CA LYS A 652 -11.35 29.49 -22.16
C LYS A 652 -10.77 29.72 -23.54
N LEU A 653 -9.61 30.39 -23.64
CA LEU A 653 -8.93 30.65 -24.90
C LEU A 653 -8.42 29.35 -25.51
N ILE A 654 -7.70 28.52 -24.73
CA ILE A 654 -7.25 27.19 -25.16
C ILE A 654 -8.44 26.35 -25.64
N ARG A 655 -9.54 26.32 -24.88
CA ARG A 655 -10.75 25.60 -25.30
C ARG A 655 -11.27 26.14 -26.63
N SER A 656 -11.39 27.46 -26.77
CA SER A 656 -11.93 28.09 -27.98
C SER A 656 -11.15 27.66 -29.23
N ASP A 657 -9.82 27.76 -29.17
CA ASP A 657 -8.97 27.44 -30.31
C ASP A 657 -8.94 25.93 -30.58
N MET A 658 -8.89 25.10 -29.53
CA MET A 658 -8.95 23.65 -29.68
C MET A 658 -10.28 23.16 -30.24
N VAL A 659 -11.41 23.76 -29.85
CA VAL A 659 -12.74 23.45 -30.41
C VAL A 659 -12.77 23.83 -31.89
N ALA A 660 -12.28 25.00 -32.27
CA ALA A 660 -12.20 25.41 -33.67
C ALA A 660 -11.33 24.45 -34.51
N ASN A 661 -10.17 24.06 -33.97
CA ASN A 661 -9.28 23.09 -34.61
C ASN A 661 -9.91 21.70 -34.75
N LEU A 662 -10.62 21.23 -33.72
CA LEU A 662 -11.36 19.97 -33.78
C LEU A 662 -12.52 20.03 -34.78
N PHE A 663 -13.28 21.12 -34.82
CA PHE A 663 -14.35 21.31 -35.81
C PHE A 663 -13.83 21.28 -37.24
N LYS A 664 -12.72 21.99 -37.49
CA LYS A 664 -12.09 22.03 -38.82
C LYS A 664 -11.67 20.64 -39.29
N LYS A 665 -11.15 19.81 -38.38
CA LYS A 665 -10.66 18.47 -38.70
C LYS A 665 -11.75 17.39 -38.69
N TYR A 666 -12.75 17.51 -37.81
CA TYR A 666 -13.82 16.53 -37.57
C TYR A 666 -15.21 17.19 -37.57
N PRO A 667 -15.66 17.72 -38.71
CA PRO A 667 -16.95 18.42 -38.79
C PRO A 667 -18.15 17.52 -38.43
N SER A 668 -18.04 16.20 -38.63
CA SER A 668 -19.09 15.23 -38.26
C SER A 668 -19.30 15.06 -36.75
N LEU A 669 -18.39 15.58 -35.92
CA LEU A 669 -18.49 15.53 -34.45
C LEU A 669 -18.93 16.87 -33.85
N SER A 670 -19.38 17.84 -34.66
CA SER A 670 -19.61 19.22 -34.22
C SER A 670 -20.47 19.32 -32.96
N ASP A 671 -21.64 18.68 -32.97
CA ASP A 671 -22.61 18.76 -31.88
C ASP A 671 -22.07 18.13 -30.58
N LEU A 672 -21.12 17.21 -30.71
CA LEU A 672 -20.51 16.50 -29.59
C LEU A 672 -19.29 17.23 -29.04
N ILE A 673 -18.48 17.89 -29.88
CA ILE A 673 -17.26 18.60 -29.46
C ILE A 673 -17.61 19.70 -28.46
N GLU A 674 -18.58 20.56 -28.77
CA GLU A 674 -18.96 21.66 -27.89
C GLU A 674 -19.52 21.19 -26.56
N LYS A 675 -20.33 20.12 -26.59
CA LYS A 675 -20.94 19.50 -25.40
C LYS A 675 -19.91 18.83 -24.49
N ASN A 676 -18.87 18.22 -25.07
CA ASN A 676 -17.92 17.38 -24.34
C ASN A 676 -16.58 18.05 -24.01
N PHE A 677 -16.39 19.31 -24.40
CA PHE A 677 -15.21 20.10 -24.04
C PHE A 677 -15.62 21.31 -23.20
N THR A 678 -15.19 21.36 -21.94
CA THR A 678 -15.48 22.46 -21.01
C THR A 678 -14.23 23.10 -20.40
N ALA A 679 -14.35 24.37 -20.00
CA ALA A 679 -13.31 25.13 -19.29
C ALA A 679 -13.86 25.75 -17.98
N PRO A 680 -14.22 24.92 -16.98
CA PRO A 680 -14.94 25.36 -15.79
C PRO A 680 -14.02 26.01 -14.76
N HIS A 681 -14.51 27.07 -14.09
CA HIS A 681 -13.77 27.83 -13.08
C HIS A 681 -14.72 28.38 -12.00
N MET A 682 -14.15 28.67 -10.84
CA MET A 682 -14.80 29.37 -9.73
C MET A 682 -13.94 30.58 -9.37
N GLY A 683 -14.42 31.76 -9.72
CA GLY A 683 -13.62 32.98 -9.67
C GLY A 683 -12.37 32.84 -10.53
N LYS A 684 -11.22 32.90 -9.86
CA LYS A 684 -9.90 32.97 -10.46
C LYS A 684 -9.21 31.63 -10.71
N LEU A 685 -9.77 30.54 -10.17
CA LEU A 685 -9.14 29.21 -10.23
C LEU A 685 -10.04 28.18 -10.92
N GLY A 686 -9.40 27.19 -11.55
CA GLY A 686 -10.05 26.02 -12.13
C GLY A 686 -10.86 25.27 -11.09
N PHE A 687 -12.14 25.06 -11.39
CA PHE A 687 -13.07 24.31 -10.56
C PHE A 687 -14.12 23.65 -11.43
N ALA A 688 -14.14 22.32 -11.42
CA ALA A 688 -15.17 21.51 -12.05
C ALA A 688 -15.87 20.66 -11.00
N ASN A 689 -17.18 20.50 -11.12
CA ASN A 689 -17.95 19.57 -10.31
C ASN A 689 -19.11 18.99 -11.11
N GLY A 690 -19.41 17.72 -10.89
CA GLY A 690 -20.44 17.03 -11.65
C GLY A 690 -20.54 15.57 -11.30
N VAL A 691 -21.18 14.82 -12.20
CA VAL A 691 -21.27 13.37 -12.14
C VAL A 691 -20.94 12.76 -13.48
N MET A 692 -20.47 11.51 -13.46
CA MET A 692 -20.24 10.69 -14.64
C MET A 692 -20.85 9.31 -14.45
N ALA A 693 -21.40 8.73 -15.52
CA ALA A 693 -21.91 7.37 -15.53
C ALA A 693 -21.87 6.77 -16.94
N VAL A 694 -21.97 5.45 -17.00
CA VAL A 694 -22.28 4.73 -18.25
C VAL A 694 -23.77 4.43 -18.24
N ILE A 695 -24.46 4.78 -19.33
CA ILE A 695 -25.90 4.60 -19.49
C ILE A 695 -26.15 3.44 -20.47
N PRO A 696 -26.48 2.22 -19.96
CA PRO A 696 -26.67 1.05 -20.80
C PRO A 696 -27.91 1.18 -21.70
N ASP A 697 -29.01 1.69 -21.15
CA ASP A 697 -30.26 1.87 -21.88
C ASP A 697 -30.24 3.17 -22.71
N LYS A 698 -30.27 3.03 -24.03
CA LYS A 698 -30.30 4.16 -24.97
C LYS A 698 -31.49 5.10 -24.72
N LYS A 699 -32.62 4.62 -24.20
CA LYS A 699 -33.80 5.45 -23.89
C LYS A 699 -33.58 6.38 -22.70
N LYS A 700 -32.63 6.06 -21.83
CA LYS A 700 -32.26 6.85 -20.64
C LYS A 700 -31.06 7.77 -20.90
N ARG A 701 -30.58 7.83 -22.15
CA ARG A 701 -29.55 8.79 -22.58
C ARG A 701 -30.16 10.17 -22.72
N GLY A 702 -29.41 11.21 -22.36
CA GLY A 702 -29.89 12.60 -22.44
C GLY A 702 -30.93 13.00 -21.40
N LEU A 703 -31.12 12.23 -20.31
CA LEU A 703 -31.98 12.63 -19.19
C LEU A 703 -31.60 14.01 -18.63
N GLY A 704 -32.62 14.74 -18.17
CA GLY A 704 -32.45 15.98 -17.41
C GLY A 704 -31.63 15.74 -16.14
N LYS A 705 -31.05 16.81 -15.59
CA LYS A 705 -30.16 16.72 -14.43
C LYS A 705 -30.83 16.02 -13.25
N ASP A 706 -32.05 16.43 -12.87
CA ASP A 706 -32.68 15.94 -11.65
C ASP A 706 -33.10 14.46 -11.81
N ASP A 707 -33.63 14.08 -12.96
CA ASP A 707 -33.95 12.69 -13.29
C ASP A 707 -32.72 11.80 -13.28
N PHE A 708 -31.58 12.28 -13.82
CA PHE A 708 -30.31 11.56 -13.80
C PHE A 708 -29.85 11.28 -12.37
N MET A 709 -30.03 12.24 -11.46
CA MET A 709 -29.60 12.12 -10.07
C MET A 709 -30.45 11.16 -9.24
N LEU A 710 -31.67 10.82 -9.71
CA LEU A 710 -32.58 9.87 -9.07
C LEU A 710 -32.47 8.44 -9.61
N GLN A 711 -31.73 8.23 -10.71
CA GLN A 711 -31.59 6.89 -11.29
C GLN A 711 -30.84 5.94 -10.35
N GLN A 712 -31.32 4.69 -10.28
CA GLN A 712 -30.67 3.59 -9.56
C GLN A 712 -30.23 2.44 -10.48
N ASP A 713 -30.57 2.50 -11.77
CA ASP A 713 -30.28 1.43 -12.73
C ASP A 713 -28.79 1.37 -13.14
N PHE A 714 -28.04 2.43 -12.86
CA PHE A 714 -26.62 2.53 -13.13
C PHE A 714 -25.92 3.25 -11.98
N TYR A 715 -24.63 2.97 -11.81
CA TYR A 715 -23.81 3.64 -10.82
C TYR A 715 -23.31 4.98 -11.37
N SER A 716 -23.44 6.04 -10.59
CA SER A 716 -22.97 7.38 -10.92
C SER A 716 -21.86 7.82 -9.97
N TYR A 717 -20.69 8.13 -10.51
CA TYR A 717 -19.60 8.73 -9.74
C TYR A 717 -19.80 10.23 -9.62
N ALA A 718 -19.54 10.78 -8.44
CA ALA A 718 -19.31 12.21 -8.31
C ALA A 718 -17.91 12.53 -8.79
N VAL A 719 -17.73 13.67 -9.46
CA VAL A 719 -16.42 14.13 -9.90
C VAL A 719 -16.22 15.57 -9.48
N LYS A 720 -15.01 15.85 -8.98
CA LYS A 720 -14.59 17.16 -8.51
C LYS A 720 -13.16 17.39 -8.95
N MET A 721 -12.91 18.54 -9.53
CA MET A 721 -11.58 18.93 -9.97
C MET A 721 -11.31 20.35 -9.49
N LYS A 722 -10.16 20.53 -8.84
CA LYS A 722 -9.66 21.83 -8.39
C LYS A 722 -8.23 21.96 -8.84
N HIS A 723 -7.88 23.11 -9.41
CA HIS A 723 -6.48 23.41 -9.71
C HIS A 723 -5.61 23.25 -8.43
N LYS A 724 -6.05 23.88 -7.33
CA LYS A 724 -5.38 23.85 -6.02
C LYS A 724 -6.29 23.32 -4.91
N GLN A 725 -5.88 22.21 -4.27
CA GLN A 725 -6.56 21.66 -3.09
C GLN A 725 -5.57 21.17 -2.05
N GLY A 726 -5.45 21.92 -0.95
CA GLY A 726 -4.57 21.57 0.16
C GLY A 726 -3.08 21.65 -0.20
N SER A 727 -2.63 22.77 -0.77
CA SER A 727 -1.22 22.92 -1.18
C SER A 727 -0.30 23.21 0.01
N SER A 728 0.68 22.34 0.23
CA SER A 728 1.99 22.74 0.74
C SER A 728 3.01 21.69 0.30
N LYS A 729 4.20 22.12 -0.10
CA LYS A 729 5.36 21.26 -0.38
C LYS A 729 5.79 20.62 0.94
N SER A 730 5.05 19.60 1.34
CA SER A 730 5.15 18.94 2.64
C SER A 730 5.55 17.49 2.45
N LYS A 731 5.97 16.80 3.51
CA LYS A 731 6.30 15.37 3.47
C LYS A 731 5.15 14.47 3.02
N ASP A 732 3.89 14.91 3.15
CA ASP A 732 2.71 14.20 2.67
C ASP A 732 1.72 15.18 2.05
N ASN A 733 1.81 15.34 0.72
CA ASN A 733 1.00 16.31 -0.02
C ASN A 733 -0.45 15.85 -0.25
N MET A 734 -0.77 14.58 0.02
CA MET A 734 -2.15 14.07 -0.02
C MET A 734 -2.91 14.37 1.27
N SER A 735 -2.24 14.40 2.43
CA SER A 735 -2.83 14.68 3.74
C SER A 735 -3.71 15.95 3.77
N ASN A 736 -3.21 17.04 3.19
CA ASN A 736 -3.96 18.29 3.14
C ASN A 736 -5.16 18.24 2.19
N MET A 737 -5.07 17.51 1.09
CA MET A 737 -6.20 17.29 0.18
C MET A 737 -7.30 16.49 0.86
N LEU A 738 -6.93 15.43 1.59
CA LEU A 738 -7.85 14.60 2.37
C LEU A 738 -8.57 15.43 3.43
N ARG A 739 -7.82 16.19 4.24
CA ARG A 739 -8.40 17.08 5.27
C ARG A 739 -9.29 18.16 4.66
N ALA A 740 -8.86 18.79 3.57
CA ALA A 740 -9.64 19.83 2.89
C ALA A 740 -10.92 19.27 2.26
N PHE A 741 -10.90 18.03 1.76
CA PHE A 741 -12.09 17.34 1.26
C PHE A 741 -13.05 16.99 2.39
N ALA A 742 -12.56 16.34 3.46
CA ALA A 742 -13.38 15.94 4.61
C ALA A 742 -14.04 17.16 5.30
N LYS A 743 -13.30 18.27 5.47
CA LYS A 743 -13.81 19.50 6.09
C LYS A 743 -14.92 20.20 5.31
N GLN A 744 -15.00 19.99 3.99
CA GLN A 744 -16.00 20.68 3.18
C GLN A 744 -17.42 20.21 3.51
N GLY A 745 -17.59 18.98 4.00
CA GLY A 745 -18.90 18.33 4.00
C GLY A 745 -19.52 18.37 2.59
N THR A 746 -20.81 18.06 2.48
CA THR A 746 -21.52 18.37 1.22
C THR A 746 -23.01 18.58 1.44
N ALA A 747 -23.53 19.71 0.92
CA ALA A 747 -24.93 19.89 0.54
C ALA A 747 -25.10 19.82 -1.00
N ASN A 748 -24.00 19.56 -1.73
CA ASN A 748 -24.00 19.43 -3.18
C ASN A 748 -24.62 18.09 -3.56
N ALA A 749 -25.75 18.15 -4.27
CA ALA A 749 -26.50 16.98 -4.74
C ALA A 749 -25.65 16.00 -5.56
N TYR A 750 -24.60 16.47 -6.26
CA TYR A 750 -23.70 15.61 -7.01
C TYR A 750 -22.84 14.69 -6.13
N GLU A 751 -22.37 15.17 -4.97
CA GLU A 751 -21.44 14.44 -4.11
C GLU A 751 -22.17 13.59 -3.04
N ALA A 752 -23.39 13.98 -2.65
CA ALA A 752 -24.13 13.29 -1.60
C ALA A 752 -24.38 11.81 -1.93
N GLY A 753 -23.92 10.93 -1.03
CA GLY A 753 -24.13 9.47 -1.11
C GLY A 753 -23.32 8.73 -2.19
N ARG A 754 -22.37 9.40 -2.86
CA ARG A 754 -21.61 8.83 -3.98
C ARG A 754 -20.11 8.81 -3.71
N MET A 755 -19.42 7.82 -4.28
CA MET A 755 -17.96 7.84 -4.36
C MET A 755 -17.54 9.04 -5.23
N THR A 756 -16.67 9.90 -4.69
CA THR A 756 -16.16 11.08 -5.40
C THR A 756 -14.78 10.80 -5.98
N VAL A 757 -14.61 11.00 -7.29
CA VAL A 757 -13.29 11.16 -7.90
C VAL A 757 -12.86 12.61 -7.70
N ASN A 758 -11.88 12.83 -6.83
CA ASN A 758 -11.40 14.15 -6.42
C ASN A 758 -10.01 14.41 -7.04
N LEU A 759 -9.92 15.38 -7.94
CA LEU A 759 -8.78 15.65 -8.81
C LEU A 759 -8.12 17.00 -8.47
N ALA A 760 -6.78 17.05 -8.46
CA ALA A 760 -5.99 18.30 -8.36
C ALA A 760 -4.56 18.14 -8.92
N GLY A 761 -3.70 19.18 -8.88
CA GLY A 761 -2.28 19.02 -9.27
C GLY A 761 -1.30 20.19 -9.06
N ASP A 762 -1.73 21.38 -8.64
CA ASP A 762 -0.87 22.57 -8.41
C ASP A 762 0.22 22.41 -7.30
N ASP A 763 0.49 21.20 -6.78
CA ASP A 763 1.58 20.98 -5.81
C ASP A 763 2.85 20.37 -6.41
N HIS A 764 2.84 19.98 -7.70
CA HIS A 764 3.96 19.45 -8.48
C HIS A 764 4.53 18.11 -8.01
N PHE A 765 4.07 17.58 -6.87
CA PHE A 765 4.47 16.27 -6.36
C PHE A 765 3.52 15.17 -6.81
N GLY A 766 2.23 15.48 -6.97
CA GLY A 766 1.24 14.49 -7.35
C GLY A 766 1.10 13.34 -6.34
N GLY A 767 0.42 12.28 -6.73
CA GLY A 767 0.18 11.10 -5.90
C GLY A 767 -1.31 10.78 -5.79
N LEU A 768 -1.65 9.73 -5.05
CA LEU A 768 -3.05 9.36 -4.85
C LEU A 768 -3.35 8.93 -3.41
N ALA A 769 -4.63 8.98 -3.07
CA ALA A 769 -5.14 8.43 -1.83
C ALA A 769 -6.54 7.86 -2.05
N ILE A 770 -6.86 6.77 -1.36
CA ILE A 770 -8.19 6.15 -1.43
C ILE A 770 -8.76 6.15 -0.01
N THR A 771 -9.98 6.67 0.08
CA THR A 771 -10.80 6.68 1.29
C THR A 771 -12.14 6.03 0.99
N ARG A 772 -12.93 5.78 2.03
CA ARG A 772 -14.29 5.23 1.88
C ARG A 772 -15.15 5.98 0.87
N ASN A 773 -15.06 7.30 0.85
CA ASN A 773 -15.98 8.14 0.09
C ASN A 773 -15.34 8.77 -1.16
N ALA A 774 -14.03 8.62 -1.36
CA ALA A 774 -13.35 9.30 -2.44
C ALA A 774 -12.07 8.61 -2.90
N PHE A 775 -11.88 8.68 -4.23
CA PHE A 775 -10.62 8.40 -4.90
C PHE A 775 -9.95 9.73 -5.22
N HIS A 776 -8.87 10.04 -4.49
CA HIS A 776 -8.12 11.28 -4.63
C HIS A 776 -6.94 11.08 -5.57
N PHE A 777 -6.82 11.93 -6.58
CA PHE A 777 -5.75 11.82 -7.57
C PHE A 777 -5.13 13.19 -7.85
N LYS A 778 -3.83 13.30 -7.61
CA LYS A 778 -3.01 14.45 -7.97
C LYS A 778 -1.98 14.10 -9.03
N THR A 779 -1.82 14.98 -9.99
CA THR A 779 -0.76 14.89 -11.00
C THR A 779 0.46 15.70 -10.64
N GLY A 780 1.60 15.32 -11.22
CA GLY A 780 2.85 16.06 -11.13
C GLY A 780 2.87 17.26 -12.07
N CYS A 781 4.03 17.89 -12.22
CA CYS A 781 4.27 18.95 -13.21
C CYS A 781 4.95 18.37 -14.46
N GLN A 782 5.21 19.21 -15.46
CA GLN A 782 6.00 18.87 -16.65
C GLN A 782 7.26 19.74 -16.80
N THR A 783 7.72 20.33 -15.70
CA THR A 783 8.95 21.13 -15.62
C THR A 783 9.88 20.60 -14.55
N PHE A 784 11.17 20.60 -14.82
CA PHE A 784 12.18 20.38 -13.80
C PHE A 784 12.20 21.52 -12.78
N GLU A 785 12.89 21.28 -11.67
CA GLU A 785 13.12 22.31 -10.67
C GLU A 785 13.85 23.51 -11.27
N ASN A 786 13.31 24.70 -11.01
CA ASN A 786 13.90 25.98 -11.40
C ASN A 786 14.58 26.65 -10.19
N GLU A 787 15.11 27.83 -10.42
CA GLU A 787 15.82 28.66 -9.44
C GLU A 787 14.94 29.00 -8.23
N PHE A 788 13.64 29.21 -8.44
CA PHE A 788 12.68 29.40 -7.34
C PHE A 788 12.63 28.15 -6.45
N GLY A 789 12.62 26.95 -7.05
CA GLY A 789 12.69 25.68 -6.33
C GLY A 789 13.93 25.57 -5.45
N LYS A 790 15.09 25.77 -6.10
CA LYS A 790 16.42 25.73 -5.47
C LYS A 790 16.54 26.73 -4.32
N ARG A 791 16.02 27.95 -4.49
CA ARG A 791 16.08 29.03 -3.48
C ARG A 791 15.36 28.69 -2.17
N PHE A 792 14.33 27.85 -2.23
CA PHE A 792 13.50 27.49 -1.07
C PHE A 792 13.70 26.04 -0.61
N ASP A 793 14.77 25.37 -1.06
CA ASP A 793 15.12 23.99 -0.70
C ASP A 793 13.95 23.00 -0.91
N PHE A 794 13.19 23.20 -1.99
CA PHE A 794 12.10 22.30 -2.29
C PHE A 794 12.64 20.96 -2.83
N PRO A 795 11.96 19.83 -2.54
CA PRO A 795 12.34 18.57 -3.16
C PRO A 795 12.07 18.63 -4.68
N GLU A 796 12.84 17.84 -5.45
CA GLU A 796 12.62 17.69 -6.89
C GLU A 796 11.15 17.33 -7.18
N GLN A 797 10.59 17.99 -8.19
CA GLN A 797 9.20 17.81 -8.61
C GLN A 797 9.02 16.45 -9.29
N ASN A 798 7.81 15.89 -9.21
CA ASN A 798 7.51 14.63 -9.90
C ASN A 798 6.96 14.92 -11.29
N LEU A 799 7.63 14.38 -12.31
CA LEU A 799 7.34 14.63 -13.73
C LEU A 799 6.55 13.47 -14.32
N PHE A 800 5.23 13.60 -14.41
CA PHE A 800 4.36 12.56 -14.97
C PHE A 800 2.97 13.04 -15.39
N SER A 801 2.40 12.37 -16.39
CA SER A 801 0.97 12.31 -16.68
C SER A 801 0.35 11.10 -15.99
N GLY A 802 -0.89 11.21 -15.52
CA GLY A 802 -1.57 10.14 -14.79
C GLY A 802 -2.71 9.55 -15.60
N ILE A 803 -2.75 8.24 -15.76
CA ILE A 803 -3.94 7.51 -16.17
C ILE A 803 -4.59 6.95 -14.91
N TRP A 804 -5.88 7.15 -14.73
CA TRP A 804 -6.64 6.58 -13.61
C TRP A 804 -7.88 5.86 -14.13
N SER A 805 -8.34 4.84 -13.39
CA SER A 805 -9.52 4.08 -13.76
C SER A 805 -10.45 3.79 -12.59
N VAL A 806 -11.73 3.70 -12.90
CA VAL A 806 -12.79 3.30 -11.97
C VAL A 806 -13.68 2.21 -12.59
N PRO A 807 -14.17 1.25 -11.79
CA PRO A 807 -15.13 0.25 -12.26
C PRO A 807 -16.48 0.89 -12.54
N ILE A 808 -17.15 0.53 -13.64
CA ILE A 808 -18.41 1.19 -14.04
C ILE A 808 -19.51 1.02 -12.99
N GLY A 809 -19.60 -0.17 -12.37
CA GLY A 809 -20.63 -0.49 -11.39
C GLY A 809 -20.34 -0.04 -9.96
N GLY A 810 -19.34 0.79 -9.73
CA GLY A 810 -18.93 1.23 -8.39
C GLY A 810 -17.80 0.39 -7.78
N PRO A 811 -17.18 0.85 -6.67
CA PRO A 811 -16.06 0.17 -6.02
C PRO A 811 -16.36 -1.26 -5.56
N SER A 812 -17.63 -1.65 -5.41
CA SER A 812 -18.07 -3.02 -5.08
C SER A 812 -18.00 -4.00 -6.25
N ARG A 813 -17.74 -3.54 -7.48
CA ARG A 813 -17.75 -4.37 -8.69
C ARG A 813 -16.38 -4.64 -9.27
N GLY A 814 -15.36 -3.91 -8.86
CA GLY A 814 -14.01 -4.09 -9.38
C GLY A 814 -13.01 -3.12 -8.79
N PRO A 815 -11.76 -3.13 -9.30
CA PRO A 815 -10.69 -2.36 -8.71
C PRO A 815 -10.59 -0.94 -9.24
N LEU A 816 -10.11 -0.04 -8.38
CA LEU A 816 -9.55 1.24 -8.79
C LEU A 816 -8.13 1.00 -9.30
N SER A 817 -7.70 1.61 -10.42
CA SER A 817 -6.29 1.55 -10.84
C SER A 817 -5.74 2.87 -11.30
N TRP A 818 -4.42 2.90 -11.42
CA TRP A 818 -3.70 4.03 -11.99
C TRP A 818 -2.42 3.56 -12.67
N VAL A 819 -1.92 4.39 -13.57
CA VAL A 819 -0.62 4.27 -14.23
C VAL A 819 -0.03 5.67 -14.29
N PHE A 820 1.23 5.82 -13.90
CA PHE A 820 1.95 7.07 -14.12
C PHE A 820 2.87 6.92 -15.32
N LEU A 821 2.71 7.84 -16.27
CA LEU A 821 3.60 7.97 -17.41
C LEU A 821 4.72 8.91 -16.99
N ASP A 822 5.72 8.39 -16.30
CA ASP A 822 6.81 9.20 -15.75
C ASP A 822 7.84 9.61 -16.81
N TYR A 823 8.71 10.55 -16.44
CA TYR A 823 9.78 11.07 -17.29
C TYR A 823 10.67 9.97 -17.88
N GLY A 824 11.11 9.01 -17.06
CA GLY A 824 12.01 7.94 -17.49
C GLY A 824 11.35 7.02 -18.51
N LEU A 825 10.10 6.61 -18.26
CA LEU A 825 9.31 5.79 -19.18
C LEU A 825 9.10 6.48 -20.53
N LEU A 826 8.59 7.72 -20.53
CA LEU A 826 8.29 8.44 -21.76
C LEU A 826 9.56 8.83 -22.54
N ARG A 827 10.68 9.08 -21.86
CA ARG A 827 11.97 9.33 -22.52
C ARG A 827 12.47 8.11 -23.28
N LYS A 828 12.38 6.92 -22.68
CA LYS A 828 12.69 5.66 -23.37
C LYS A 828 11.79 5.47 -24.58
N TYR A 829 10.49 5.69 -24.42
CA TYR A 829 9.52 5.54 -25.51
C TYR A 829 9.74 6.57 -26.64
N ALA A 830 10.05 7.83 -26.33
CA ALA A 830 10.31 8.86 -27.34
C ALA A 830 11.57 8.55 -28.17
N ASN A 831 12.62 8.03 -27.52
CA ASN A 831 13.87 7.67 -28.20
C ASN A 831 13.67 6.43 -29.10
N ALA A 832 13.05 5.38 -28.54
CA ALA A 832 12.79 4.12 -29.22
C ALA A 832 11.41 3.57 -28.84
N PRO A 833 10.35 3.87 -29.62
CA PRO A 833 9.00 3.38 -29.32
C PRO A 833 8.95 1.86 -29.30
N PHE A 834 8.51 1.29 -28.18
CA PHE A 834 8.37 -0.16 -27.98
C PHE A 834 6.90 -0.60 -28.03
N PRO A 835 6.61 -1.87 -28.35
CA PRO A 835 5.24 -2.39 -28.34
C PRO A 835 4.69 -2.42 -26.91
N ILE A 836 3.42 -2.01 -26.74
CA ILE A 836 2.69 -2.07 -25.47
C ILE A 836 1.43 -2.88 -25.70
N ASP A 837 1.18 -3.86 -24.84
CA ASP A 837 -0.05 -4.67 -24.89
C ASP A 837 -1.23 -3.83 -24.39
N ARG A 838 -1.99 -3.28 -25.35
CA ARG A 838 -3.18 -2.46 -25.09
C ARG A 838 -4.20 -3.20 -24.22
N ALA A 839 -4.43 -4.49 -24.48
CA ALA A 839 -5.45 -5.24 -23.77
C ALA A 839 -5.07 -5.41 -22.30
N LYS A 840 -3.79 -5.70 -22.01
CA LYS A 840 -3.27 -5.77 -20.64
C LYS A 840 -3.31 -4.42 -19.93
N LEU A 841 -2.83 -3.35 -20.57
CA LEU A 841 -2.74 -2.03 -19.94
C LEU A 841 -4.12 -1.44 -19.62
N PHE A 842 -5.09 -1.66 -20.50
CA PHE A 842 -6.47 -1.21 -20.35
C PHE A 842 -7.43 -2.38 -20.07
N ARG A 843 -7.00 -3.32 -19.22
CA ARG A 843 -7.77 -4.50 -18.84
C ARG A 843 -9.15 -4.12 -18.31
N GLY A 844 -10.19 -4.51 -19.03
CA GLY A 844 -11.58 -4.23 -18.65
C GLY A 844 -12.15 -2.93 -19.21
N ALA A 845 -11.47 -2.21 -20.10
CA ALA A 845 -12.14 -1.10 -20.78
C ALA A 845 -13.28 -1.59 -21.68
N LEU A 846 -14.31 -0.76 -21.84
CA LEU A 846 -15.49 -1.05 -22.66
C LEU A 846 -15.13 -1.33 -24.12
N ALA A 847 -15.85 -2.27 -24.73
CA ALA A 847 -15.79 -2.61 -26.15
C ALA A 847 -14.38 -2.96 -26.69
N LEU A 848 -13.44 -3.36 -25.82
CA LEU A 848 -12.16 -3.94 -26.23
C LEU A 848 -12.34 -5.40 -26.64
N GLU A 849 -12.30 -5.68 -27.95
CA GLU A 849 -12.24 -7.07 -28.44
C GLU A 849 -10.94 -7.75 -27.98
N SER A 850 -11.04 -9.01 -27.53
CA SER A 850 -9.88 -9.81 -27.15
C SER A 850 -8.98 -10.06 -28.37
N THR A 851 -7.73 -9.62 -28.32
CA THR A 851 -6.74 -9.82 -29.40
C THR A 851 -6.27 -11.29 -29.55
N ASN A 852 -6.73 -12.23 -28.72
CA ASN A 852 -6.28 -13.63 -28.71
C ASN A 852 -7.08 -14.60 -29.62
N LYS A 853 -7.66 -14.14 -30.74
CA LYS A 853 -8.35 -15.01 -31.71
C LYS A 853 -7.58 -15.34 -33.00
N LYS A 854 -6.27 -15.09 -33.08
CA LYS A 854 -5.42 -15.66 -34.15
C LYS A 854 -4.61 -16.83 -33.63
N GLY A 855 -5.31 -17.94 -33.38
CA GLY A 855 -4.69 -19.25 -33.22
C GLY A 855 -4.01 -19.67 -34.52
N ASN A 856 -2.77 -20.13 -34.40
CA ASN A 856 -2.08 -20.94 -35.39
C ASN A 856 -3.03 -22.02 -35.91
N LYS A 857 -3.40 -21.95 -37.19
CA LYS A 857 -3.83 -23.16 -37.89
C LYS A 857 -2.60 -24.07 -37.98
N PRO A 858 -2.65 -25.31 -37.50
CA PRO A 858 -1.60 -26.27 -37.83
C PRO A 858 -1.65 -26.48 -39.34
N SER A 859 -0.55 -26.19 -40.02
CA SER A 859 -0.34 -26.62 -41.40
C SER A 859 -0.42 -28.15 -41.43
N LYS A 860 -1.31 -28.68 -42.26
CA LYS A 860 -1.15 -30.05 -42.78
C LYS A 860 0.03 -30.08 -43.72
#